data_AF-A0A2D8BET9-F1
#
_entry.id   AF-A0A2D8BET9-F1
#
_cell.length_a   1.000
_cell.length_b   1.000
_cell.length_c   1.000
_cell.angle_alpha   90.00
_cell.angle_beta   90.00
_cell.angle_gamma   90.00
#
_symmetry.space_group_name_H-M   'P 1'
#
loop_
_entity.id
_entity.type
_entity.pdbx_description
1 polymer ?
#
loop_
_entity_poly.entity_id
_entity_poly.type
_entity_poly.pdbx_seq_one_letter_code
_entity_poly.pdbx_strand_id
1 'polypeptide(L)'
;TASDMQTCLNTASISLDDVGVMILPGLGNTNIGYPNSDIADWIDDGGIYYQVMWEHSGGCCGATNNMALAQGIFNALSWSGLSGNSGVGSGFTIGQSDIDAITNNGGTLDYSGLLNKTYQDMATGRLNIPSICNSLGGSYNELFVCDPGRTGSLGVVIGSADVNPFQSGRTNYDNNDIMAWITGLAGGTTSTYNLFEDQVTIAGRVDSGFTANTTNWIYAFAVIPREHFSPSGTDNDYFYPNFIPRSIWSYGDVGVDYCLAVDTQSNCNSDYSNAYQWHELAFRTGTGSIIHSDRFGWSDNRVPEGMSLWYQHIDQDVNYGTNNQGVLPGLWAQISFKDSYDGASGSTTRDDQESLLNVVISQMDARKNDTTRYSVGDSNIGLDGYHYWSYQQPTNVNDNSSAIVYGTSVIECATANDVGCFYGGSAINTKAAMLTSSDPYKSGDMTLSVSYDGNTDTFSTGSFNQAMLKEHVHSSPGYTGNAHTFSDFRARGLGSEYTPSGFSGFFSGILEFDVSGTGNSQLASLRSSSTLATFTFDSSYHDVQVVAPVTVSAAPANNYTATWSAVDTGSMTLKFGDADNDEAKSAYFSWDVLGAEIQDDGTQIDGTSGGSNNLAGVMVSFNTLDTPDSDLFHSGGNDAIPDTTYSSWGFWAMSAADISPNSGTQNASVHLGTWVGGEVLDQSEVPTSGSASMSGAAVMSVAYRYNKSGTDYDVHKYTTTADVAASFNWGASGYTGQFNFTNFDDKNAIVANAGFTSFAVNISGSGATYTGSLADTNNGWTREAVIAGALYGDSSPDESGGRLGVGLSKSGALGTAGANDFYFAEGVYLID
;
A
#
# COMPACT_ATOMS: atom_id res chain seq x y z
N THR A 1 -1.24 33.73 -11.82
CA THR A 1 -2.12 34.66 -11.08
C THR A 1 -3.54 34.31 -11.44
N ALA A 2 -4.34 34.07 -10.39
CA ALA A 2 -5.58 33.31 -10.36
C ALA A 2 -6.79 33.98 -11.02
N SER A 3 -7.77 33.15 -11.42
CA SER A 3 -9.17 33.26 -11.00
C SER A 3 -9.95 32.04 -11.53
N ASP A 4 -10.60 31.35 -10.59
CA ASP A 4 -11.25 30.04 -10.70
C ASP A 4 -12.58 30.08 -11.47
N MET A 5 -12.98 28.95 -12.05
CA MET A 5 -14.39 28.71 -12.35
C MET A 5 -14.72 27.20 -12.29
N GLN A 6 -15.52 26.78 -11.30
CA GLN A 6 -15.84 25.37 -11.02
C GLN A 6 -17.24 24.99 -11.52
N THR A 7 -17.38 23.79 -12.11
CA THR A 7 -18.68 23.18 -12.44
C THR A 7 -18.79 21.79 -11.84
N CYS A 8 -19.32 21.69 -10.61
CA CYS A 8 -20.12 20.57 -10.10
C CYS A 8 -20.72 20.95 -8.73
N LEU A 9 -22.02 21.24 -8.70
CA LEU A 9 -22.74 21.52 -7.46
C LEU A 9 -23.36 20.23 -6.91
N ASN A 10 -22.54 19.46 -6.21
CA ASN A 10 -23.02 18.53 -5.19
C ASN A 10 -22.42 18.95 -3.85
N THR A 11 -23.14 19.84 -3.15
CA THR A 11 -23.01 20.16 -1.71
C THR A 11 -21.60 20.18 -1.11
N ALA A 12 -20.77 21.17 -1.47
CA ALA A 12 -19.84 21.87 -0.56
C ALA A 12 -19.16 23.09 -1.25
N SER A 13 -19.35 24.28 -0.68
CA SER A 13 -18.39 25.40 -0.66
C SER A 13 -17.92 26.13 -1.94
N ILE A 14 -18.67 26.11 -3.06
CA ILE A 14 -18.34 26.92 -4.24
C ILE A 14 -18.98 28.31 -4.13
N SER A 15 -18.25 29.39 -4.45
CA SER A 15 -18.84 30.73 -4.57
C SER A 15 -19.56 30.86 -5.92
N LEU A 16 -20.78 31.42 -5.96
CA LEU A 16 -21.50 31.68 -7.21
C LEU A 16 -20.76 32.67 -8.13
N ASP A 17 -19.90 33.52 -7.56
CA ASP A 17 -19.04 34.45 -8.31
C ASP A 17 -18.06 33.72 -9.24
N ASP A 18 -17.71 32.47 -8.92
CA ASP A 18 -16.79 31.62 -9.68
C ASP A 18 -17.54 30.59 -10.54
N VAL A 19 -18.81 30.85 -10.89
CA VAL A 19 -19.61 29.95 -11.75
C VAL A 19 -20.12 30.73 -12.95
N GLY A 20 -19.71 30.36 -14.16
CA GLY A 20 -20.18 31.03 -15.38
C GLY A 20 -21.41 30.37 -16.01
N VAL A 21 -21.54 29.06 -15.82
CA VAL A 21 -22.63 28.25 -16.41
C VAL A 21 -23.12 27.22 -15.40
N MET A 22 -24.43 27.07 -15.27
CA MET A 22 -25.09 26.08 -14.45
C MET A 22 -26.05 25.26 -15.31
N ILE A 23 -25.91 23.93 -15.30
CA ILE A 23 -26.66 23.01 -16.17
C ILE A 23 -27.36 21.95 -15.31
N LEU A 24 -28.69 21.89 -15.39
CA LEU A 24 -29.53 20.89 -14.74
C LEU A 24 -30.22 20.03 -15.82
N PRO A 25 -29.58 18.96 -16.32
CA PRO A 25 -30.08 18.18 -17.44
C PRO A 25 -31.10 17.09 -17.06
N GLY A 26 -31.41 16.93 -15.76
CA GLY A 26 -32.29 15.87 -15.26
C GLY A 26 -33.48 16.39 -14.47
N LEU A 27 -34.52 15.56 -14.36
CA LEU A 27 -35.66 15.78 -13.48
C LEU A 27 -35.49 15.06 -12.14
N GLY A 28 -36.20 15.53 -11.11
CA GLY A 28 -36.12 15.01 -9.74
C GLY A 28 -35.23 15.83 -8.82
N ASN A 29 -34.48 16.79 -9.36
CA ASN A 29 -33.62 17.65 -8.55
C ASN A 29 -34.43 18.77 -7.89
N THR A 30 -34.45 18.78 -6.56
CA THR A 30 -35.11 19.80 -5.73
C THR A 30 -34.14 20.78 -5.06
N ASN A 31 -32.83 20.56 -5.18
CA ASN A 31 -31.85 21.32 -4.42
C ASN A 31 -30.57 21.57 -5.25
N ILE A 32 -30.27 22.84 -5.51
CA ILE A 32 -29.07 23.28 -6.23
C ILE A 32 -27.95 23.70 -5.25
N GLY A 33 -28.19 23.57 -3.94
CA GLY A 33 -27.27 24.01 -2.90
C GLY A 33 -27.35 25.50 -2.56
N TYR A 34 -28.14 26.28 -3.31
CA TYR A 34 -28.35 27.72 -3.08
C TYR A 34 -29.84 28.08 -2.98
N PRO A 35 -30.18 29.12 -2.19
CA PRO A 35 -31.48 29.77 -2.25
C PRO A 35 -31.81 30.29 -3.65
N ASN A 36 -33.09 30.27 -4.02
CA ASN A 36 -33.55 30.80 -5.31
C ASN A 36 -33.21 32.29 -5.53
N SER A 37 -33.10 33.07 -4.45
CA SER A 37 -32.67 34.48 -4.51
C SER A 37 -31.25 34.61 -5.01
N ASP A 38 -30.35 33.75 -4.52
CA ASP A 38 -28.92 33.84 -4.80
C ASP A 38 -28.64 33.41 -6.25
N ILE A 39 -29.40 32.41 -6.74
CA ILE A 39 -29.37 32.01 -8.16
C ILE A 39 -29.94 33.12 -9.05
N ALA A 40 -30.99 33.82 -8.59
CA ALA A 40 -31.56 34.95 -9.33
C ALA A 40 -30.57 36.11 -9.42
N ASP A 41 -29.94 36.50 -8.32
CA ASP A 41 -28.89 37.52 -8.28
C ASP A 41 -27.72 37.13 -9.22
N TRP A 42 -27.28 35.87 -9.16
CA TRP A 42 -26.25 35.35 -10.07
C TRP A 42 -26.64 35.40 -11.56
N ILE A 43 -27.90 35.14 -11.91
CA ILE A 43 -28.42 35.32 -13.27
C ILE A 43 -28.45 36.81 -13.65
N ASP A 44 -28.86 37.69 -12.74
CA ASP A 44 -28.86 39.14 -12.97
C ASP A 44 -27.45 39.69 -13.22
N ASP A 45 -26.43 39.06 -12.63
CA ASP A 45 -25.01 39.42 -12.76
C ASP A 45 -24.29 38.80 -13.96
N GLY A 46 -24.93 37.93 -14.76
CA GLY A 46 -24.36 37.41 -16.01
C GLY A 46 -24.32 35.89 -16.15
N GLY A 47 -24.80 35.14 -15.15
CA GLY A 47 -24.81 33.68 -15.17
C GLY A 47 -25.62 33.06 -16.30
N ILE A 48 -25.16 31.92 -16.82
CA ILE A 48 -25.88 31.14 -17.85
C ILE A 48 -26.53 29.92 -17.19
N TYR A 49 -27.85 29.93 -17.07
CA TYR A 49 -28.63 28.88 -16.43
C TYR A 49 -29.38 28.03 -17.46
N TYR A 50 -29.13 26.72 -17.45
CA TYR A 50 -29.89 25.74 -18.23
C TYR A 50 -30.60 24.75 -17.29
N GLN A 51 -31.87 24.46 -17.55
CA GLN A 51 -32.63 23.46 -16.79
C GLN A 51 -33.63 22.69 -17.66
N VAL A 52 -33.71 21.37 -17.46
CA VAL A 52 -34.89 20.59 -17.86
C VAL A 52 -35.99 20.83 -16.83
N MET A 53 -37.07 21.50 -17.26
CA MET A 53 -38.08 22.05 -16.34
C MET A 53 -39.36 21.20 -16.28
N TRP A 54 -39.66 20.40 -17.31
CA TRP A 54 -40.92 19.66 -17.39
C TRP A 54 -40.83 18.36 -18.20
N GLU A 55 -41.80 17.46 -17.99
CA GLU A 55 -42.04 16.24 -18.77
C GLU A 55 -43.55 15.91 -18.73
N HIS A 56 -44.03 15.17 -19.74
CA HIS A 56 -45.44 14.85 -20.02
C HIS A 56 -46.36 14.55 -18.82
N SER A 57 -47.62 14.97 -18.99
CA SER A 57 -48.82 14.67 -18.18
C SER A 57 -48.60 14.52 -16.67
N GLY A 58 -48.02 15.54 -16.03
CA GLY A 58 -48.18 15.74 -14.58
C GLY A 58 -47.16 15.01 -13.70
N GLY A 59 -45.97 14.72 -14.22
CA GLY A 59 -44.79 14.55 -13.36
C GLY A 59 -44.31 13.12 -13.15
N CYS A 60 -43.94 12.41 -14.22
CA CYS A 60 -42.91 11.39 -14.02
C CYS A 60 -41.61 12.06 -13.61
N CYS A 61 -40.74 11.27 -13.00
CA CYS A 61 -39.31 11.58 -12.97
C CYS A 61 -38.98 12.86 -12.18
N GLY A 62 -39.94 13.40 -11.39
CA GLY A 62 -39.78 14.60 -10.57
C GLY A 62 -40.06 15.93 -11.28
N ALA A 63 -40.71 15.94 -12.45
CA ALA A 63 -40.96 17.16 -13.24
C ALA A 63 -41.63 18.30 -12.45
N THR A 64 -42.59 17.99 -11.58
CA THR A 64 -43.29 18.98 -10.75
C THR A 64 -42.35 19.69 -9.78
N ASN A 65 -41.31 18.99 -9.31
CA ASN A 65 -40.31 19.57 -8.41
C ASN A 65 -39.39 20.53 -9.15
N ASN A 66 -38.86 20.12 -10.31
CA ASN A 66 -38.05 20.99 -11.17
C ASN A 66 -38.84 22.23 -11.64
N MET A 67 -40.13 22.05 -11.97
CA MET A 67 -41.01 23.16 -12.31
C MET A 67 -41.19 24.13 -11.14
N ALA A 68 -41.41 23.61 -9.92
CA ALA A 68 -41.52 24.45 -8.73
C ALA A 68 -40.21 25.21 -8.43
N LEU A 69 -39.06 24.58 -8.63
CA LEU A 69 -37.75 25.19 -8.52
C LEU A 69 -37.55 26.30 -9.56
N ALA A 70 -37.83 26.02 -10.84
CA ALA A 70 -37.76 27.00 -11.91
C ALA A 70 -38.70 28.19 -11.65
N GLN A 71 -39.94 27.94 -11.23
CA GLN A 71 -40.88 28.99 -10.83
C GLN A 71 -40.38 29.80 -9.63
N GLY A 72 -39.70 29.16 -8.68
CA GLY A 72 -39.08 29.83 -7.55
C GLY A 72 -37.99 30.82 -7.97
N ILE A 73 -37.09 30.41 -8.87
CA ILE A 73 -36.04 31.27 -9.44
C ILE A 73 -36.67 32.39 -10.28
N PHE A 74 -37.65 32.07 -11.13
CA PHE A 74 -38.32 33.06 -11.98
C PHE A 74 -39.07 34.10 -11.14
N ASN A 75 -39.73 33.69 -10.05
CA ASN A 75 -40.38 34.62 -9.13
C ASN A 75 -39.37 35.55 -8.44
N ALA A 76 -38.18 35.05 -8.08
CA ALA A 76 -37.10 35.87 -7.52
C ALA A 76 -36.60 36.91 -8.55
N LEU A 77 -36.48 36.51 -9.82
CA LEU A 77 -36.20 37.41 -10.95
C LEU A 77 -37.38 38.33 -11.33
N SER A 78 -38.51 38.25 -10.63
CA SER A 78 -39.76 38.95 -10.97
C SER A 78 -40.36 38.59 -12.34
N TRP A 79 -40.04 37.41 -12.86
CA TRP A 79 -40.56 36.85 -14.11
C TRP A 79 -41.80 36.01 -13.82
N SER A 80 -42.84 36.11 -14.67
CA SER A 80 -44.09 35.39 -14.48
C SER A 80 -44.59 34.73 -15.77
N GLY A 81 -45.41 33.69 -15.62
CA GLY A 81 -46.01 32.97 -16.75
C GLY A 81 -45.42 31.59 -17.04
N LEU A 82 -44.38 31.16 -16.33
CA LEU A 82 -43.79 29.83 -16.48
C LEU A 82 -44.72 28.74 -15.91
N SER A 83 -45.11 27.77 -16.74
CA SER A 83 -45.82 26.57 -16.28
C SER A 83 -45.69 25.40 -17.27
N GLY A 84 -45.78 24.17 -16.76
CA GLY A 84 -45.84 22.96 -17.57
C GLY A 84 -47.18 22.79 -18.28
N ASN A 85 -47.16 22.21 -19.48
CA ASN A 85 -48.31 21.89 -20.30
C ASN A 85 -48.12 20.52 -20.99
N SER A 86 -49.16 19.99 -21.63
CA SER A 86 -49.15 18.68 -22.29
C SER A 86 -49.46 18.78 -23.79
N GLY A 87 -48.84 17.90 -24.57
CA GLY A 87 -49.21 17.65 -25.95
C GLY A 87 -48.16 16.83 -26.68
N VAL A 88 -48.38 16.58 -27.98
CA VAL A 88 -47.45 15.81 -28.82
C VAL A 88 -46.65 16.80 -29.66
N GLY A 89 -45.33 16.69 -29.63
CA GLY A 89 -44.45 17.34 -30.60
C GLY A 89 -43.70 16.28 -31.41
N SER A 90 -42.77 16.76 -32.21
CA SER A 90 -41.76 15.94 -32.87
C SER A 90 -40.60 16.89 -33.11
N GLY A 91 -39.37 16.47 -32.81
CA GLY A 91 -38.18 17.30 -32.92
C GLY A 91 -38.20 18.26 -34.11
N PHE A 92 -37.71 19.48 -33.88
CA PHE A 92 -37.82 20.58 -34.82
C PHE A 92 -36.44 21.11 -35.20
N THR A 93 -36.36 21.69 -36.40
CA THR A 93 -35.16 22.40 -36.85
C THR A 93 -35.29 23.88 -36.53
N ILE A 94 -34.26 24.45 -35.90
CA ILE A 94 -34.18 25.87 -35.59
C ILE A 94 -33.92 26.63 -36.90
N GLY A 95 -34.94 27.33 -37.39
CA GLY A 95 -34.88 28.05 -38.65
C GLY A 95 -34.48 29.52 -38.47
N GLN A 96 -34.15 30.17 -39.59
CA GLN A 96 -33.87 31.61 -39.59
C GLN A 96 -35.06 32.43 -39.06
N SER A 97 -36.29 32.00 -39.32
CA SER A 97 -37.50 32.67 -38.82
C SER A 97 -37.62 32.64 -37.30
N ASP A 98 -37.12 31.59 -36.65
CA ASP A 98 -37.14 31.45 -35.18
C ASP A 98 -36.11 32.41 -34.58
N ILE A 99 -34.90 32.44 -35.15
CA ILE A 99 -33.85 33.39 -34.76
C ILE A 99 -34.29 34.84 -34.96
N ASP A 100 -34.88 35.15 -36.12
CA ASP A 100 -35.39 36.49 -36.43
C ASP A 100 -36.51 36.89 -35.45
N ALA A 101 -37.33 35.95 -34.98
CA ALA A 101 -38.36 36.23 -33.99
C ALA A 101 -37.78 36.62 -32.61
N ILE A 102 -36.56 36.18 -32.29
CA ILE A 102 -35.85 36.53 -31.06
C ILE A 102 -35.15 37.88 -31.23
N THR A 103 -34.32 38.01 -32.28
CA THR A 103 -33.52 39.21 -32.51
C THR A 103 -34.38 40.45 -32.79
N ASN A 104 -35.47 40.32 -33.55
CA ASN A 104 -36.40 41.43 -33.80
C ASN A 104 -37.18 41.85 -32.55
N ASN A 105 -37.31 40.97 -31.55
CA ASN A 105 -37.93 41.27 -30.27
C ASN A 105 -36.93 41.80 -29.22
N GLY A 106 -35.72 42.18 -29.64
CA GLY A 106 -34.70 42.81 -28.81
C GLY A 106 -33.67 41.85 -28.23
N GLY A 107 -33.63 40.58 -28.66
CA GLY A 107 -32.59 39.64 -28.24
C GLY A 107 -31.19 40.07 -28.68
N THR A 108 -30.19 39.85 -27.83
CA THR A 108 -28.81 40.33 -27.99
C THR A 108 -27.79 39.21 -28.20
N LEU A 109 -28.15 37.95 -28.01
CA LEU A 109 -27.24 36.81 -28.19
C LEU A 109 -26.97 36.49 -29.67
N ASP A 110 -25.82 35.86 -29.94
CA ASP A 110 -25.48 35.30 -31.26
C ASP A 110 -26.05 33.88 -31.41
N TYR A 111 -27.12 33.76 -32.18
CA TYR A 111 -27.79 32.47 -32.46
C TYR A 111 -27.25 31.75 -33.70
N SER A 112 -26.21 32.26 -34.36
CA SER A 112 -25.71 31.68 -35.63
C SER A 112 -25.28 30.21 -35.49
N GLY A 113 -24.79 29.81 -34.32
CA GLY A 113 -24.44 28.42 -34.00
C GLY A 113 -25.63 27.44 -33.95
N LEU A 114 -26.87 27.96 -33.82
CA LEU A 114 -28.09 27.17 -33.78
C LEU A 114 -28.79 27.04 -35.14
N LEU A 115 -28.43 27.86 -36.14
CA LEU A 115 -29.14 27.87 -37.42
C LEU A 115 -29.04 26.50 -38.12
N ASN A 116 -30.21 25.94 -38.49
CA ASN A 116 -30.38 24.61 -39.08
C ASN A 116 -30.00 23.44 -38.15
N LYS A 117 -29.73 23.68 -36.87
CA LYS A 117 -29.59 22.60 -35.88
C LYS A 117 -30.96 22.04 -35.53
N THR A 118 -31.02 20.74 -35.28
CA THR A 118 -32.27 20.07 -34.96
C THR A 118 -32.30 19.75 -33.48
N TYR A 119 -33.30 20.28 -32.78
CA TYR A 119 -33.60 19.86 -31.43
C TYR A 119 -34.48 18.60 -31.50
N GLN A 120 -33.92 17.49 -31.03
CA GLN A 120 -34.58 16.21 -31.01
C GLN A 120 -35.12 15.90 -29.62
N ASP A 121 -36.44 15.84 -29.49
CA ASP A 121 -37.17 15.47 -28.29
C ASP A 121 -38.10 14.27 -28.53
N MET A 122 -38.50 13.58 -27.46
CA MET A 122 -39.54 12.54 -27.48
C MET A 122 -40.85 13.21 -27.03
N ALA A 123 -41.21 14.22 -27.82
CA ALA A 123 -42.05 15.32 -27.42
C ALA A 123 -43.40 14.95 -26.81
N THR A 124 -43.43 15.01 -25.50
CA THR A 124 -44.66 14.88 -24.74
C THR A 124 -44.83 15.98 -23.67
N GLY A 125 -43.78 16.77 -23.40
CA GLY A 125 -43.85 17.96 -22.52
C GLY A 125 -43.87 19.28 -23.31
N ARG A 126 -44.59 20.26 -22.77
CA ARG A 126 -44.69 21.63 -23.30
C ARG A 126 -44.53 22.64 -22.18
N LEU A 127 -44.13 23.86 -22.53
CA LEU A 127 -44.00 24.95 -21.57
C LEU A 127 -44.86 26.14 -22.00
N ASN A 128 -45.57 26.72 -21.05
CA ASN A 128 -45.93 28.14 -21.16
C ASN A 128 -44.73 28.92 -20.63
N ILE A 129 -44.18 29.81 -21.46
CA ILE A 129 -42.98 30.59 -21.13
C ILE A 129 -43.36 32.04 -20.82
N PRO A 130 -42.61 32.75 -19.96
CA PRO A 130 -42.81 34.17 -19.74
C PRO A 130 -42.74 34.98 -21.05
N SER A 131 -43.48 36.09 -21.13
CA SER A 131 -43.53 36.95 -22.33
C SER A 131 -42.19 37.61 -22.69
N ILE A 132 -41.29 37.71 -21.71
CA ILE A 132 -39.92 38.20 -21.86
C ILE A 132 -38.97 37.16 -22.47
N CYS A 133 -39.39 35.89 -22.55
CA CYS A 133 -38.63 34.81 -23.16
C CYS A 133 -39.18 34.50 -24.57
N ASN A 134 -38.42 33.75 -25.35
CA ASN A 134 -38.80 33.30 -26.69
C ASN A 134 -38.62 31.79 -26.83
N SER A 135 -39.49 31.16 -27.61
CA SER A 135 -39.23 29.80 -28.11
C SER A 135 -38.05 29.82 -29.08
N LEU A 136 -37.19 28.81 -28.98
CA LEU A 136 -36.06 28.56 -29.89
C LEU A 136 -36.47 27.71 -31.10
N GLY A 137 -37.77 27.62 -31.37
CA GLY A 137 -38.38 26.75 -32.36
C GLY A 137 -39.38 25.78 -31.73
N GLY A 138 -40.07 25.02 -32.59
CA GLY A 138 -41.19 24.16 -32.19
C GLY A 138 -42.50 24.95 -32.06
N SER A 139 -43.64 24.28 -32.21
CA SER A 139 -44.95 24.94 -32.10
C SER A 139 -45.41 25.11 -30.64
N TYR A 140 -44.64 24.61 -29.67
CA TYR A 140 -45.12 24.41 -28.30
C TYR A 140 -44.10 24.73 -27.19
N ASN A 141 -43.10 25.56 -27.50
CA ASN A 141 -42.04 26.03 -26.60
C ASN A 141 -41.29 24.89 -25.88
N GLU A 142 -41.00 23.81 -26.60
CA GLU A 142 -40.30 22.64 -26.08
C GLU A 142 -38.85 22.96 -25.68
N LEU A 143 -38.25 23.97 -26.32
CA LEU A 143 -37.01 24.64 -25.93
C LEU A 143 -37.22 26.16 -26.02
N PHE A 144 -36.76 26.89 -25.02
CA PHE A 144 -36.90 28.35 -24.98
C PHE A 144 -35.66 29.02 -24.39
N VAL A 145 -35.51 30.31 -24.69
CA VAL A 145 -34.47 31.19 -24.15
C VAL A 145 -35.09 32.47 -23.59
N CYS A 146 -34.62 32.88 -22.42
CA CYS A 146 -34.82 34.22 -21.88
C CYS A 146 -33.53 35.00 -22.12
N ASP A 147 -33.54 35.77 -23.20
CA ASP A 147 -32.38 36.52 -23.69
C ASP A 147 -32.17 37.81 -22.85
N PRO A 148 -30.92 38.15 -22.45
CA PRO A 148 -30.58 39.35 -21.69
C PRO A 148 -31.20 40.63 -22.25
N GLY A 149 -31.23 40.77 -23.58
CA GLY A 149 -31.79 41.93 -24.27
C GLY A 149 -33.29 42.12 -24.06
N ARG A 150 -33.99 41.09 -23.57
CA ARG A 150 -35.44 41.11 -23.31
C ARG A 150 -35.79 41.02 -21.83
N THR A 151 -34.97 40.33 -21.03
CA THR A 151 -35.22 40.12 -19.60
C THR A 151 -34.79 41.32 -18.76
N GLY A 152 -33.73 42.03 -19.17
CA GLY A 152 -33.10 43.08 -18.38
C GLY A 152 -32.01 42.56 -17.42
N SER A 153 -31.89 41.25 -17.25
CA SER A 153 -30.77 40.58 -16.58
C SER A 153 -29.53 40.58 -17.48
N LEU A 154 -28.33 40.49 -16.92
CA LEU A 154 -27.11 40.31 -17.71
C LEU A 154 -26.94 38.86 -18.20
N GLY A 155 -27.49 37.89 -17.47
CA GLY A 155 -27.37 36.47 -17.74
C GLY A 155 -28.50 35.87 -18.60
N VAL A 156 -28.33 34.59 -18.93
CA VAL A 156 -29.19 33.86 -19.88
C VAL A 156 -29.88 32.72 -19.17
N VAL A 157 -31.19 32.54 -19.39
CA VAL A 157 -31.92 31.36 -18.93
C VAL A 157 -32.43 30.55 -20.11
N ILE A 158 -32.16 29.25 -20.12
CA ILE A 158 -32.61 28.33 -21.15
C ILE A 158 -33.33 27.18 -20.47
N GLY A 159 -34.50 26.82 -20.99
CA GLY A 159 -35.28 25.72 -20.44
C GLY A 159 -35.83 24.80 -21.52
N SER A 160 -35.99 23.54 -21.14
CA SER A 160 -36.56 22.50 -22.01
C SER A 160 -37.66 21.69 -21.33
N ALA A 161 -38.51 21.11 -22.17
CA ALA A 161 -39.73 20.40 -21.77
C ALA A 161 -39.66 18.87 -21.99
N ASP A 162 -38.47 18.28 -21.92
CA ASP A 162 -38.24 16.84 -22.09
C ASP A 162 -36.87 16.43 -21.50
N VAL A 163 -36.78 15.24 -20.89
CA VAL A 163 -35.51 14.66 -20.35
C VAL A 163 -34.74 13.81 -21.35
N ASN A 164 -35.42 13.27 -22.36
CA ASN A 164 -34.79 12.43 -23.38
C ASN A 164 -33.81 13.14 -24.34
N PRO A 165 -33.81 14.48 -24.54
CA PRO A 165 -32.88 15.16 -25.43
C PRO A 165 -31.39 15.00 -25.09
N PHE A 166 -31.05 14.61 -23.85
CA PHE A 166 -29.64 14.54 -23.38
C PHE A 166 -29.28 13.21 -22.68
N GLN A 167 -30.07 12.14 -22.86
CA GLN A 167 -29.82 10.83 -22.25
C GLN A 167 -28.90 9.94 -23.11
N SER A 168 -27.96 9.23 -22.48
CA SER A 168 -27.15 8.19 -23.12
C SER A 168 -27.99 6.91 -23.33
N GLY A 169 -28.05 6.40 -24.56
CA GLY A 169 -28.66 5.09 -24.84
C GLY A 169 -29.62 5.00 -26.03
N ARG A 170 -29.88 6.09 -26.76
CA ARG A 170 -30.60 6.03 -28.05
C ARG A 170 -29.79 6.68 -29.16
N THR A 171 -29.34 5.85 -30.10
CA THR A 171 -28.34 6.12 -31.14
C THR A 171 -28.72 7.15 -32.22
N ASN A 172 -29.82 7.92 -32.07
CA ASN A 172 -30.35 8.80 -33.12
C ASN A 172 -30.69 10.23 -32.66
N TYR A 173 -30.38 10.63 -31.42
CA TYR A 173 -30.77 11.94 -30.86
C TYR A 173 -29.55 12.70 -30.36
N ASP A 174 -28.86 13.40 -31.27
CA ASP A 174 -27.68 14.18 -30.92
C ASP A 174 -28.04 15.68 -30.86
N ASN A 175 -28.20 16.20 -29.65
CA ASN A 175 -28.43 17.63 -29.37
C ASN A 175 -27.14 18.34 -28.92
N ASN A 176 -25.97 17.73 -29.14
CA ASN A 176 -24.66 18.25 -28.70
C ASN A 176 -24.40 19.66 -29.23
N ASP A 177 -24.73 19.94 -30.50
CA ASP A 177 -24.58 21.28 -31.09
C ASP A 177 -25.31 22.38 -30.30
N ILE A 178 -26.45 22.05 -29.70
CA ILE A 178 -27.23 23.00 -28.89
C ILE A 178 -26.54 23.22 -27.54
N MET A 179 -26.08 22.16 -26.87
CA MET A 179 -25.34 22.31 -25.61
C MET A 179 -24.00 23.01 -25.79
N ALA A 180 -23.29 22.74 -26.89
CA ALA A 180 -22.05 23.42 -27.25
C ALA A 180 -22.27 24.92 -27.49
N TRP A 181 -23.43 25.29 -28.05
CA TRP A 181 -23.80 26.70 -28.15
C TRP A 181 -24.08 27.32 -26.78
N ILE A 182 -24.84 26.64 -25.91
CA ILE A 182 -25.15 27.11 -24.54
C ILE A 182 -23.86 27.36 -23.74
N THR A 183 -22.94 26.40 -23.74
CA THR A 183 -21.65 26.57 -23.04
C THR A 183 -20.78 27.63 -23.72
N GLY A 184 -20.86 27.75 -25.05
CA GLY A 184 -20.15 28.76 -25.83
C GLY A 184 -20.57 30.22 -25.56
N LEU A 185 -21.77 30.45 -24.98
CA LEU A 185 -22.22 31.78 -24.58
C LEU A 185 -21.32 32.42 -23.49
N ALA A 186 -20.55 31.62 -22.75
CA ALA A 186 -19.57 32.11 -21.78
C ALA A 186 -18.31 32.72 -22.43
N GLY A 187 -18.20 32.70 -23.78
CA GLY A 187 -17.06 33.19 -24.55
C GLY A 187 -16.03 32.09 -24.80
N GLY A 188 -15.75 31.78 -26.07
CA GLY A 188 -14.91 30.66 -26.53
C GLY A 188 -13.44 30.69 -26.10
N THR A 189 -13.17 30.45 -24.82
CA THR A 189 -11.91 29.92 -24.31
C THR A 189 -11.94 28.40 -24.42
N THR A 190 -10.82 27.80 -24.82
CA THR A 190 -10.56 26.38 -24.56
C THR A 190 -10.55 26.18 -23.05
N SER A 191 -11.73 25.92 -22.48
CA SER A 191 -11.90 25.47 -21.11
C SER A 191 -11.34 24.06 -21.05
N THR A 192 -10.31 23.85 -20.23
CA THR A 192 -10.08 22.50 -19.70
C THR A 192 -11.30 22.21 -18.85
N TYR A 193 -12.28 21.52 -19.41
CA TYR A 193 -13.29 20.88 -18.61
C TYR A 193 -12.54 19.90 -17.72
N ASN A 194 -12.55 20.11 -16.41
CA ASN A 194 -12.51 18.98 -15.50
C ASN A 194 -13.88 18.31 -15.67
N LEU A 195 -14.08 17.62 -16.80
CA LEU A 195 -14.99 16.50 -16.76
C LEU A 195 -14.39 15.65 -15.65
N PHE A 196 -15.15 15.47 -14.59
CA PHE A 196 -14.91 14.41 -13.62
C PHE A 196 -15.02 13.03 -14.31
N GLU A 197 -14.69 12.88 -15.60
CA GLU A 197 -14.43 11.59 -16.26
C GLU A 197 -13.18 10.91 -15.71
N ASP A 198 -12.34 11.62 -14.93
CA ASP A 198 -11.34 11.00 -14.05
C ASP A 198 -11.87 10.79 -12.60
N GLN A 199 -13.16 11.05 -12.31
CA GLN A 199 -13.80 10.25 -11.27
C GLN A 199 -13.89 8.86 -11.85
N VAL A 200 -13.15 7.93 -11.25
CA VAL A 200 -13.59 6.55 -11.25
C VAL A 200 -14.98 6.58 -10.62
N THR A 201 -16.02 6.71 -11.44
CA THR A 201 -17.37 6.34 -11.03
C THR A 201 -17.30 4.84 -10.89
N ILE A 202 -16.97 4.38 -9.70
CA ILE A 202 -17.03 2.98 -9.35
C ILE A 202 -18.52 2.64 -9.28
N ALA A 203 -19.08 2.31 -10.45
CA ALA A 203 -20.48 1.95 -10.61
C ALA A 203 -20.71 0.57 -9.98
N GLY A 204 -20.90 0.54 -8.67
CA GLY A 204 -21.25 -0.64 -7.90
C GLY A 204 -22.25 -0.26 -6.82
N ARG A 205 -23.26 -1.12 -6.59
CA ARG A 205 -24.13 -0.95 -5.42
C ARG A 205 -23.31 -1.26 -4.18
N VAL A 206 -23.27 -0.30 -3.28
CA VAL A 206 -22.33 -0.23 -2.15
C VAL A 206 -22.73 -1.21 -1.05
N ASP A 207 -21.72 -1.92 -0.53
CA ASP A 207 -21.68 -2.56 0.79
C ASP A 207 -22.76 -3.60 1.16
N SER A 208 -23.76 -3.87 0.30
CA SER A 208 -24.91 -4.73 0.64
C SER A 208 -24.58 -6.20 0.92
N GLY A 209 -23.30 -6.58 0.81
CA GLY A 209 -22.80 -7.93 1.05
C GLY A 209 -21.77 -8.06 2.17
N PHE A 210 -21.30 -6.98 2.82
CA PHE A 210 -20.46 -7.08 4.03
C PHE A 210 -21.26 -6.80 5.33
N THR A 211 -22.39 -6.10 5.20
CA THR A 211 -23.21 -5.53 6.29
C THR A 211 -24.01 -6.53 7.16
N ALA A 212 -23.72 -7.83 7.15
CA ALA A 212 -24.57 -8.84 7.79
C ALA A 212 -23.82 -9.83 8.70
N ASN A 213 -22.61 -9.50 9.17
CA ASN A 213 -21.80 -10.47 9.90
C ASN A 213 -21.26 -9.96 11.24
N THR A 214 -21.51 -10.73 12.30
CA THR A 214 -21.13 -10.46 13.70
C THR A 214 -20.01 -11.43 14.17
N THR A 215 -19.06 -11.79 13.30
CA THR A 215 -18.15 -12.92 13.56
C THR A 215 -16.73 -12.67 13.02
N ASN A 216 -16.11 -11.53 13.31
CA ASN A 216 -14.67 -11.23 13.10
C ASN A 216 -14.07 -11.83 11.82
N TRP A 217 -14.63 -11.47 10.66
CA TRP A 217 -14.25 -12.09 9.38
C TRP A 217 -13.06 -11.41 8.73
N ILE A 218 -12.11 -12.22 8.30
CA ILE A 218 -10.95 -11.80 7.53
C ILE A 218 -11.17 -12.18 6.07
N TYR A 219 -11.11 -11.21 5.19
CA TYR A 219 -11.30 -11.39 3.76
C TYR A 219 -9.96 -11.34 3.04
N ALA A 220 -9.74 -12.29 2.13
CA ALA A 220 -8.57 -12.34 1.27
C ALA A 220 -8.84 -11.61 -0.05
N PHE A 221 -7.88 -10.80 -0.50
CA PHE A 221 -7.93 -10.10 -1.77
C PHE A 221 -6.66 -10.33 -2.58
N ALA A 222 -6.82 -10.57 -3.88
CA ALA A 222 -5.75 -10.56 -4.85
C ALA A 222 -5.45 -9.12 -5.27
N VAL A 223 -4.21 -8.70 -5.08
CA VAL A 223 -3.71 -7.42 -5.60
C VAL A 223 -3.45 -7.56 -7.10
N ILE A 224 -3.98 -6.64 -7.90
CA ILE A 224 -3.89 -6.72 -9.37
C ILE A 224 -2.68 -5.92 -9.84
N PRO A 225 -1.57 -6.56 -10.25
CA PRO A 225 -0.33 -5.86 -10.55
C PRO A 225 -0.45 -5.01 -11.81
N ARG A 226 0.42 -4.00 -11.89
CA ARG A 226 0.54 -3.12 -13.06
C ARG A 226 1.77 -3.50 -13.86
N GLU A 227 1.59 -3.62 -15.16
CA GLU A 227 2.66 -3.97 -16.09
C GLU A 227 3.43 -2.73 -16.56
N HIS A 228 4.74 -2.89 -16.72
CA HIS A 228 5.58 -2.08 -17.58
C HIS A 228 5.66 -2.74 -18.96
N PHE A 229 5.05 -2.09 -19.96
CA PHE A 229 5.06 -2.58 -21.34
C PHE A 229 6.13 -1.85 -22.17
N SER A 230 7.09 -2.59 -22.71
CA SER A 230 8.17 -2.11 -23.55
C SER A 230 7.76 -2.10 -25.03
N PRO A 231 7.82 -0.95 -25.73
CA PRO A 231 7.47 -0.88 -27.16
C PRO A 231 8.36 -1.72 -28.09
N SER A 232 9.51 -2.20 -27.61
CA SER A 232 10.52 -2.94 -28.39
C SER A 232 10.38 -4.47 -28.38
N GLY A 233 9.32 -5.01 -27.78
CA GLY A 233 9.06 -6.46 -27.63
C GLY A 233 8.85 -6.86 -26.17
N THR A 234 8.46 -8.11 -25.93
CA THR A 234 8.02 -8.60 -24.60
C THR A 234 9.14 -8.98 -23.65
N ASP A 235 10.39 -9.08 -24.13
CA ASP A 235 11.53 -9.56 -23.33
C ASP A 235 11.93 -8.61 -22.18
N ASN A 236 11.46 -7.36 -22.21
CA ASN A 236 11.70 -6.34 -21.17
C ASN A 236 10.42 -5.95 -20.43
N ASP A 237 9.35 -6.71 -20.61
CA ASP A 237 8.09 -6.47 -19.90
C ASP A 237 8.21 -7.07 -18.50
N TYR A 238 7.68 -6.36 -17.51
CA TYR A 238 7.67 -6.81 -16.12
C TYR A 238 6.50 -6.20 -15.36
N PHE A 239 6.19 -6.74 -14.18
CA PHE A 239 5.22 -6.14 -13.28
C PHE A 239 5.92 -5.23 -12.28
N TYR A 240 5.41 -4.00 -12.12
CA TYR A 240 5.86 -3.12 -11.05
C TYR A 240 5.53 -3.76 -9.69
N PRO A 241 6.41 -3.62 -8.69
CA PRO A 241 6.05 -3.94 -7.32
C PRO A 241 4.77 -3.18 -6.91
N ASN A 242 3.88 -3.87 -6.20
CA ASN A 242 2.60 -3.28 -5.82
C ASN A 242 2.79 -2.12 -4.87
N PHE A 243 1.86 -1.15 -4.94
CA PHE A 243 1.81 0.03 -4.08
C PHE A 243 2.97 1.02 -4.22
N ILE A 244 3.99 0.72 -5.04
CA ILE A 244 5.05 1.68 -5.38
C ILE A 244 4.62 2.52 -6.59
N PRO A 245 4.72 3.86 -6.54
CA PRO A 245 4.47 4.71 -7.69
C PRO A 245 5.41 4.41 -8.87
N ARG A 246 4.85 4.38 -10.08
CA ARG A 246 5.64 4.18 -11.32
C ARG A 246 6.63 5.31 -11.60
N SER A 247 6.37 6.50 -11.08
CA SER A 247 7.30 7.64 -11.19
C SER A 247 8.55 7.47 -10.32
N ILE A 248 8.51 6.57 -9.34
CA ILE A 248 9.59 6.29 -8.40
C ILE A 248 10.35 5.03 -8.80
N TRP A 249 9.64 4.00 -9.28
CA TRP A 249 10.26 2.73 -9.60
C TRP A 249 10.92 2.70 -10.99
N SER A 250 12.22 2.38 -11.03
CA SER A 250 13.00 2.27 -12.28
C SER A 250 13.94 1.06 -12.34
N TYR A 251 13.82 0.13 -11.39
CA TYR A 251 14.80 -0.94 -11.17
C TYR A 251 14.45 -2.28 -11.84
N GLY A 252 13.32 -2.38 -12.54
CA GLY A 252 12.89 -3.61 -13.19
C GLY A 252 12.12 -4.56 -12.26
N ASP A 253 12.24 -5.87 -12.51
CA ASP A 253 11.56 -6.91 -11.73
C ASP A 253 12.48 -7.52 -10.66
N VAL A 254 11.93 -7.73 -9.46
CA VAL A 254 12.62 -8.26 -8.28
C VAL A 254 11.92 -9.54 -7.83
N GLY A 255 12.04 -10.59 -8.64
CA GLY A 255 11.70 -11.96 -8.25
C GLY A 255 10.21 -12.32 -8.23
N VAL A 256 9.29 -11.41 -8.58
CA VAL A 256 7.84 -11.71 -8.55
C VAL A 256 7.33 -12.17 -9.90
N ASP A 257 7.06 -13.46 -10.02
CA ASP A 257 6.44 -14.03 -11.21
C ASP A 257 4.96 -14.37 -10.99
N TYR A 258 4.09 -13.49 -11.47
CA TYR A 258 2.63 -13.67 -11.43
C TYR A 258 2.12 -14.83 -12.29
N CYS A 259 2.86 -15.24 -13.31
CA CYS A 259 2.48 -16.39 -14.13
C CYS A 259 2.81 -17.70 -13.42
N LEU A 260 4.04 -17.82 -12.88
CA LEU A 260 4.47 -19.01 -12.13
C LEU A 260 3.64 -19.26 -10.88
N ALA A 261 3.06 -18.22 -10.30
CA ALA A 261 2.09 -18.36 -9.23
C ALA A 261 0.94 -19.29 -9.62
N VAL A 262 0.42 -19.19 -10.84
CA VAL A 262 -0.86 -19.81 -11.22
C VAL A 262 -0.75 -20.85 -12.34
N ASP A 263 0.43 -20.96 -12.94
CA ASP A 263 0.76 -21.88 -14.02
C ASP A 263 2.17 -22.48 -13.82
N THR A 264 2.74 -23.05 -14.88
CA THR A 264 4.04 -23.70 -14.91
C THR A 264 5.02 -22.88 -15.75
N GLN A 265 6.31 -22.95 -15.41
CA GLN A 265 7.38 -22.27 -16.16
C GLN A 265 7.33 -22.56 -17.66
N SER A 266 7.05 -23.80 -18.05
CA SER A 266 6.97 -24.18 -19.47
C SER A 266 5.85 -23.44 -20.20
N ASN A 267 4.72 -23.19 -19.54
CA ASN A 267 3.59 -22.48 -20.13
C ASN A 267 3.84 -20.98 -20.17
N CYS A 268 4.35 -20.41 -19.07
CA CYS A 268 4.71 -18.99 -18.96
C CYS A 268 5.71 -18.56 -20.05
N ASN A 269 6.71 -19.40 -20.34
CA ASN A 269 7.71 -19.09 -21.37
C ASN A 269 7.21 -19.31 -22.81
N SER A 270 6.08 -19.98 -23.01
CA SER A 270 5.62 -20.42 -24.33
C SER A 270 4.59 -19.49 -24.98
N ASP A 271 3.82 -18.75 -24.17
CA ASP A 271 2.80 -17.81 -24.63
C ASP A 271 2.71 -16.62 -23.66
N TYR A 272 2.99 -15.42 -24.17
CA TYR A 272 2.94 -14.19 -23.39
C TYR A 272 1.56 -13.94 -22.78
N SER A 273 0.47 -14.46 -23.37
CA SER A 273 -0.86 -14.30 -22.75
C SER A 273 -0.94 -14.93 -21.36
N ASN A 274 -0.06 -15.89 -21.05
CA ASN A 274 -0.04 -16.53 -19.75
C ASN A 274 0.45 -15.62 -18.62
N ALA A 275 1.17 -14.53 -18.95
CA ALA A 275 1.53 -13.50 -17.98
C ALA A 275 0.31 -12.85 -17.29
N TYR A 276 -0.87 -12.92 -17.92
CA TYR A 276 -2.12 -12.38 -17.39
C TYR A 276 -3.02 -13.45 -16.75
N GLN A 277 -2.55 -14.69 -16.55
CA GLN A 277 -3.37 -15.72 -15.90
C GLN A 277 -3.74 -15.36 -14.47
N TRP A 278 -2.86 -14.66 -13.75
CA TRP A 278 -3.18 -14.11 -12.43
C TRP A 278 -4.42 -13.21 -12.49
N HIS A 279 -4.43 -12.23 -13.41
CA HIS A 279 -5.58 -11.36 -13.64
C HIS A 279 -6.80 -12.19 -14.02
N GLU A 280 -6.64 -13.13 -14.96
CA GLU A 280 -7.75 -13.96 -15.41
C GLU A 280 -8.40 -14.75 -14.26
N LEU A 281 -7.61 -15.36 -13.39
CA LEU A 281 -8.11 -16.07 -12.22
C LEU A 281 -8.78 -15.12 -11.23
N ALA A 282 -8.17 -13.98 -10.93
CA ALA A 282 -8.73 -13.00 -10.00
C ALA A 282 -10.07 -12.42 -10.48
N PHE A 283 -10.26 -12.24 -11.79
CA PHE A 283 -11.51 -11.73 -12.38
C PHE A 283 -12.56 -12.82 -12.63
N ARG A 284 -12.20 -14.11 -12.63
CA ARG A 284 -13.12 -15.21 -12.95
C ARG A 284 -14.16 -15.42 -11.85
N THR A 285 -15.38 -15.76 -12.27
CA THR A 285 -16.49 -15.99 -11.35
C THR A 285 -16.73 -17.48 -11.11
N GLY A 286 -16.60 -17.97 -9.87
CA GLY A 286 -16.95 -19.33 -9.45
C GLY A 286 -15.84 -20.08 -8.71
N THR A 287 -16.12 -21.31 -8.26
CA THR A 287 -15.24 -22.07 -7.35
C THR A 287 -14.06 -22.80 -8.01
N GLY A 288 -13.96 -22.78 -9.34
CA GLY A 288 -12.92 -23.49 -10.10
C GLY A 288 -11.74 -22.62 -10.55
N SER A 289 -11.71 -21.35 -10.16
CA SER A 289 -10.69 -20.38 -10.56
C SER A 289 -10.48 -19.42 -9.40
N ILE A 290 -9.72 -19.87 -8.40
CA ILE A 290 -9.51 -19.17 -7.13
C ILE A 290 -8.00 -19.06 -6.92
N ILE A 291 -7.53 -17.87 -6.56
CA ILE A 291 -6.18 -17.69 -6.03
C ILE A 291 -6.20 -18.14 -4.56
N HIS A 292 -5.33 -19.09 -4.21
CA HIS A 292 -5.34 -19.75 -2.91
C HIS A 292 -3.95 -20.08 -2.40
N SER A 293 -3.86 -20.41 -1.11
CA SER A 293 -2.61 -20.68 -0.39
C SER A 293 -2.71 -22.00 0.39
N ASP A 294 -1.62 -22.75 0.44
CA ASP A 294 -1.52 -24.02 1.15
C ASP A 294 -1.71 -23.85 2.68
N ARG A 295 -1.45 -22.64 3.20
CA ARG A 295 -1.69 -22.19 4.57
C ARG A 295 -3.04 -22.64 5.11
N PHE A 296 -4.07 -22.56 4.28
CA PHE A 296 -5.44 -22.86 4.66
C PHE A 296 -5.90 -24.25 4.19
N GLY A 297 -4.98 -25.19 3.95
CA GLY A 297 -5.32 -26.59 3.66
C GLY A 297 -5.59 -26.89 2.19
N TRP A 298 -5.06 -26.07 1.27
CA TRP A 298 -4.89 -26.46 -0.13
C TRP A 298 -3.62 -27.32 -0.30
N SER A 299 -3.53 -28.05 -1.42
CA SER A 299 -2.38 -28.91 -1.73
C SER A 299 -1.21 -28.19 -2.40
N ASP A 300 -1.47 -26.98 -2.89
CA ASP A 300 -0.62 -26.13 -3.71
C ASP A 300 -0.87 -24.67 -3.33
N ASN A 301 0.06 -23.80 -3.76
CA ASN A 301 -0.06 -22.36 -3.61
C ASN A 301 -0.20 -21.72 -4.98
N ARG A 302 -1.10 -20.73 -5.05
CA ARG A 302 -1.34 -19.93 -6.25
C ARG A 302 -1.04 -18.45 -6.07
N VAL A 303 -0.34 -18.09 -5.01
CA VAL A 303 0.16 -16.74 -4.75
C VAL A 303 1.60 -16.63 -5.26
N PRO A 304 2.00 -15.52 -5.89
CA PRO A 304 3.38 -15.29 -6.29
C PRO A 304 4.35 -15.52 -5.16
N GLU A 305 5.49 -16.06 -5.52
CA GLU A 305 6.62 -16.28 -4.64
C GLU A 305 7.07 -14.98 -3.96
N GLY A 306 7.41 -15.09 -2.68
CA GLY A 306 7.75 -13.95 -1.85
C GLY A 306 6.57 -13.03 -1.52
N MET A 307 5.31 -13.44 -1.70
CA MET A 307 4.14 -12.56 -1.52
C MET A 307 3.00 -13.20 -0.72
N SER A 308 2.18 -12.37 -0.08
CA SER A 308 0.88 -12.76 0.51
C SER A 308 -0.30 -12.27 -0.33
N LEU A 309 -1.49 -12.84 -0.10
CA LEU A 309 -2.73 -12.12 -0.36
C LEU A 309 -2.90 -10.95 0.61
N TRP A 310 -3.75 -9.99 0.26
CA TRP A 310 -4.16 -8.96 1.20
C TRP A 310 -5.24 -9.51 2.10
N TYR A 311 -4.97 -9.57 3.41
CA TYR A 311 -5.94 -10.01 4.40
C TYR A 311 -6.50 -8.79 5.11
N GLN A 312 -7.82 -8.58 5.04
CA GLN A 312 -8.51 -7.47 5.68
C GLN A 312 -9.54 -7.97 6.67
N HIS A 313 -9.43 -7.58 7.94
CA HIS A 313 -10.52 -7.75 8.90
C HIS A 313 -11.66 -6.79 8.54
N ILE A 314 -12.88 -7.30 8.36
CA ILE A 314 -14.09 -6.51 8.08
C ILE A 314 -15.23 -7.02 8.97
N ASP A 315 -15.76 -6.15 9.84
CA ASP A 315 -16.87 -6.47 10.75
C ASP A 315 -18.06 -5.48 10.59
N GLN A 316 -19.28 -5.97 10.80
CA GLN A 316 -20.53 -5.19 10.74
C GLN A 316 -20.59 -4.09 11.81
N ASP A 317 -19.92 -4.27 12.95
CA ASP A 317 -20.00 -3.32 14.06
C ASP A 317 -19.30 -1.97 13.79
N VAL A 318 -18.47 -1.87 12.74
CA VAL A 318 -17.76 -0.64 12.33
C VAL A 318 -18.74 0.52 12.07
N ASN A 319 -19.92 0.24 11.50
CA ASN A 319 -20.92 1.25 11.17
C ASN A 319 -21.71 1.74 12.39
N TYR A 320 -21.95 0.87 13.37
CA TYR A 320 -22.82 1.13 14.51
C TYR A 320 -22.08 1.72 15.72
N GLY A 321 -20.74 1.69 15.73
CA GLY A 321 -19.93 2.16 16.86
C GLY A 321 -20.17 1.34 18.15
N THR A 322 -20.78 0.15 18.03
CA THR A 322 -20.88 -0.86 19.09
C THR A 322 -19.66 -1.76 19.12
N ASN A 323 -18.82 -1.68 18.08
CA ASN A 323 -17.51 -2.27 18.00
C ASN A 323 -16.63 -1.69 19.12
N ASN A 324 -16.28 -2.50 20.12
CA ASN A 324 -15.28 -2.11 21.11
C ASN A 324 -13.85 -2.09 20.54
N GLN A 325 -13.61 -2.46 19.28
CA GLN A 325 -12.28 -2.60 18.68
C GLN A 325 -11.76 -1.34 17.97
N GLY A 326 -12.61 -0.35 17.64
CA GLY A 326 -12.20 0.96 17.11
C GLY A 326 -11.54 1.00 15.71
N VAL A 327 -10.78 -0.04 15.34
CA VAL A 327 -9.95 -0.11 14.13
C VAL A 327 -9.90 -1.56 13.64
N LEU A 328 -10.10 -1.81 12.35
CA LEU A 328 -10.04 -3.15 11.77
C LEU A 328 -8.77 -3.33 10.92
N PRO A 329 -7.80 -4.17 11.34
CA PRO A 329 -6.51 -4.25 10.67
C PRO A 329 -6.56 -5.03 9.36
N GLY A 330 -5.66 -4.68 8.45
CA GLY A 330 -5.29 -5.48 7.30
C GLY A 330 -3.78 -5.53 7.10
N LEU A 331 -3.31 -6.61 6.46
CA LEU A 331 -1.89 -6.86 6.22
C LEU A 331 -1.69 -7.43 4.82
N TRP A 332 -0.66 -6.92 4.15
CA TRP A 332 -0.11 -7.50 2.93
C TRP A 332 1.40 -7.33 2.95
N ALA A 333 2.13 -8.35 2.49
CA ALA A 333 3.58 -8.30 2.43
C ALA A 333 4.12 -8.92 1.13
N GLN A 334 5.24 -8.35 0.71
CA GLN A 334 6.13 -8.88 -0.30
C GLN A 334 7.57 -8.80 0.22
N ILE A 335 8.24 -9.95 0.27
CA ILE A 335 9.66 -10.10 0.53
C ILE A 335 10.22 -10.93 -0.61
N SER A 336 10.95 -10.29 -1.52
CA SER A 336 11.44 -10.94 -2.73
C SER A 336 12.95 -10.85 -2.81
N PHE A 337 13.57 -11.95 -3.24
CA PHE A 337 14.98 -12.04 -3.58
C PHE A 337 15.08 -12.41 -5.06
N LYS A 338 16.15 -11.95 -5.71
CA LYS A 338 16.46 -12.34 -7.08
C LYS A 338 17.95 -12.32 -7.28
N ASP A 339 18.54 -13.46 -7.61
CA ASP A 339 19.96 -13.57 -7.89
C ASP A 339 20.25 -14.71 -8.89
N SER A 340 21.53 -14.92 -9.22
CA SER A 340 21.94 -16.06 -10.05
C SER A 340 22.35 -17.29 -9.22
N TYR A 341 22.10 -17.28 -7.91
CA TYR A 341 22.50 -18.34 -7.00
C TYR A 341 21.48 -19.48 -7.02
N ASP A 342 21.78 -20.55 -7.74
CA ASP A 342 20.92 -21.74 -7.81
C ASP A 342 21.07 -22.71 -6.62
N GLY A 343 22.08 -22.44 -5.77
CA GLY A 343 22.56 -23.23 -4.64
C GLY A 343 22.72 -24.75 -4.82
N ALA A 344 22.55 -25.26 -6.03
CA ALA A 344 22.63 -26.66 -6.39
C ALA A 344 23.32 -26.79 -7.75
N SER A 345 24.66 -26.76 -7.72
CA SER A 345 25.61 -27.01 -8.82
C SER A 345 26.18 -25.77 -9.55
N GLY A 346 25.75 -24.56 -9.21
CA GLY A 346 26.31 -23.30 -9.70
C GLY A 346 27.55 -22.81 -8.94
N SER A 347 28.41 -22.07 -9.64
CA SER A 347 29.68 -21.49 -9.14
C SER A 347 29.54 -20.00 -8.81
N THR A 348 28.34 -19.51 -8.56
CA THR A 348 28.07 -18.07 -8.42
C THR A 348 27.97 -17.66 -6.96
N THR A 349 28.54 -16.50 -6.66
CA THR A 349 28.36 -15.75 -5.42
C THR A 349 26.96 -15.12 -5.40
N ARG A 350 26.44 -14.75 -4.23
CA ARG A 350 25.18 -13.98 -4.08
C ARG A 350 25.37 -12.47 -4.25
N ASP A 351 26.47 -12.03 -4.85
CA ASP A 351 26.80 -10.60 -4.96
C ASP A 351 25.99 -9.87 -6.03
N ASP A 352 25.29 -10.60 -6.90
CA ASP A 352 24.32 -10.06 -7.84
C ASP A 352 22.88 -10.04 -7.30
N GLN A 353 22.69 -10.31 -6.00
CA GLN A 353 21.37 -10.34 -5.40
C GLN A 353 20.73 -8.97 -5.31
N GLU A 354 19.48 -8.93 -5.75
CA GLU A 354 18.51 -7.89 -5.51
C GLU A 354 17.51 -8.33 -4.46
N SER A 355 17.05 -7.40 -3.64
CA SER A 355 16.05 -7.72 -2.63
C SER A 355 15.09 -6.57 -2.36
N LEU A 356 13.82 -6.91 -2.14
CA LEU A 356 12.74 -5.98 -1.86
C LEU A 356 11.98 -6.41 -0.61
N LEU A 357 11.84 -5.49 0.35
CA LEU A 357 10.86 -5.57 1.43
C LEU A 357 9.76 -4.55 1.12
N ASN A 358 8.51 -5.00 1.11
CA ASN A 358 7.36 -4.17 0.76
C ASN A 358 6.14 -4.60 1.59
N VAL A 359 5.75 -3.79 2.57
CA VAL A 359 4.74 -4.16 3.57
C VAL A 359 3.67 -3.07 3.66
N VAL A 360 2.42 -3.49 3.62
CA VAL A 360 1.26 -2.63 3.83
C VAL A 360 0.49 -3.07 5.06
N ILE A 361 0.22 -2.12 5.95
CA ILE A 361 -0.64 -2.27 7.11
C ILE A 361 -1.80 -1.30 6.94
N SER A 362 -3.02 -1.80 6.90
CA SER A 362 -4.22 -0.99 6.77
C SER A 362 -5.09 -1.05 8.02
N GLN A 363 -5.91 -0.04 8.16
CA GLN A 363 -6.85 0.13 9.24
C GLN A 363 -8.13 0.69 8.67
N MET A 364 -9.23 0.01 8.94
CA MET A 364 -10.54 0.50 8.56
C MET A 364 -11.32 0.96 9.76
N ASP A 365 -11.97 2.11 9.59
CA ASP A 365 -12.92 2.64 10.54
C ASP A 365 -14.01 3.45 9.82
N ALA A 366 -15.09 3.75 10.52
CA ALA A 366 -16.13 4.65 10.03
C ALA A 366 -15.59 6.07 9.93
N ARG A 367 -15.84 6.73 8.80
CA ARG A 367 -15.36 8.10 8.50
C ARG A 367 -15.79 9.14 9.53
N LYS A 368 -16.92 8.93 10.21
CA LYS A 368 -17.40 9.78 11.32
C LYS A 368 -16.40 9.89 12.48
N ASN A 369 -15.51 8.92 12.65
CA ASN A 369 -14.49 8.91 13.69
C ASN A 369 -13.24 9.71 13.24
N ASP A 370 -13.02 9.84 11.93
CA ASP A 370 -11.94 10.66 11.37
C ASP A 370 -12.47 11.95 10.75
N THR A 371 -12.83 12.88 11.64
CA THR A 371 -13.31 14.21 11.25
C THR A 371 -12.20 15.14 10.72
N THR A 372 -10.95 14.68 10.67
CA THR A 372 -9.85 15.44 10.07
C THR A 372 -9.81 15.27 8.55
N ARG A 373 -10.17 14.07 8.06
CA ARG A 373 -10.27 13.73 6.64
C ARG A 373 -11.70 13.80 6.10
N TYR A 374 -12.72 13.61 6.93
CA TYR A 374 -14.11 13.50 6.46
C TYR A 374 -15.09 14.42 7.18
N SER A 375 -16.23 14.65 6.54
CA SER A 375 -17.30 15.50 7.10
C SER A 375 -17.98 14.84 8.30
N VAL A 376 -18.36 15.66 9.28
CA VAL A 376 -19.10 15.21 10.47
C VAL A 376 -20.42 14.54 10.05
N GLY A 377 -20.63 13.31 10.52
CA GLY A 377 -21.83 12.52 10.24
C GLY A 377 -21.72 11.58 9.04
N ASP A 378 -20.59 11.56 8.34
CA ASP A 378 -20.34 10.57 7.28
C ASP A 378 -20.17 9.17 7.88
N SER A 379 -21.14 8.30 7.65
CA SER A 379 -21.15 6.95 8.23
C SER A 379 -20.52 5.88 7.33
N ASN A 380 -19.95 6.23 6.19
CA ASN A 380 -19.27 5.26 5.33
C ASN A 380 -17.95 4.80 5.94
N ILE A 381 -17.37 3.74 5.37
CA ILE A 381 -16.08 3.20 5.78
C ILE A 381 -14.96 3.89 5.00
N GLY A 382 -13.97 4.39 5.74
CA GLY A 382 -12.69 4.85 5.23
C GLY A 382 -11.60 3.81 5.48
N LEU A 383 -10.48 3.97 4.80
CA LEU A 383 -9.26 3.21 5.07
C LEU A 383 -8.14 4.21 5.35
N ASP A 384 -7.37 3.94 6.38
CA ASP A 384 -6.13 4.61 6.70
C ASP A 384 -5.04 3.55 6.77
N GLY A 385 -3.92 3.75 6.12
CA GLY A 385 -2.93 2.70 6.00
C GLY A 385 -1.53 3.25 5.82
N TYR A 386 -0.59 2.44 6.26
CA TYR A 386 0.84 2.70 6.17
C TYR A 386 1.46 1.69 5.22
N HIS A 387 2.34 2.19 4.36
CA HIS A 387 3.14 1.38 3.46
C HIS A 387 4.59 1.79 3.60
N TYR A 388 5.45 0.82 3.87
CA TYR A 388 6.89 0.98 3.81
C TYR A 388 7.48 -0.02 2.82
N TRP A 389 8.43 0.44 2.04
CA TRP A 389 9.25 -0.43 1.21
C TRP A 389 10.70 0.00 1.23
N SER A 390 11.59 -0.98 1.07
CA SER A 390 13.02 -0.76 0.86
C SER A 390 13.54 -1.76 -0.16
N TYR A 391 14.48 -1.33 -0.98
CA TYR A 391 15.06 -2.08 -2.07
C TYR A 391 16.58 -1.96 -2.02
N GLN A 392 17.25 -3.10 -2.17
CA GLN A 392 18.70 -3.18 -2.32
C GLN A 392 19.01 -3.69 -3.72
N GLN A 393 19.69 -2.85 -4.50
CA GLN A 393 20.23 -3.19 -5.81
C GLN A 393 21.39 -4.19 -5.69
N PRO A 394 21.75 -4.87 -6.80
CA PRO A 394 22.94 -5.71 -6.83
C PRO A 394 24.16 -4.88 -6.51
N THR A 395 24.96 -5.33 -5.55
CA THR A 395 26.25 -4.72 -5.26
C THR A 395 27.33 -5.68 -5.74
N ASN A 396 27.62 -5.64 -7.04
CA ASN A 396 28.57 -6.53 -7.71
C ASN A 396 29.77 -5.75 -8.28
N VAL A 397 30.70 -6.44 -8.96
CA VAL A 397 31.97 -5.87 -9.46
C VAL A 397 31.82 -4.65 -10.40
N ASN A 398 30.62 -4.44 -10.97
CA ASN A 398 30.31 -3.31 -11.85
C ASN A 398 29.48 -2.20 -11.16
N ASP A 399 28.92 -2.47 -9.98
CA ASP A 399 28.07 -1.56 -9.19
C ASP A 399 28.50 -1.63 -7.73
N ASN A 400 29.59 -0.90 -7.44
CA ASN A 400 30.34 -1.05 -6.21
C ASN A 400 29.69 -0.21 -5.10
N SER A 401 28.74 -0.82 -4.38
CA SER A 401 28.07 -0.27 -3.19
C SER A 401 26.86 0.63 -3.43
N SER A 402 25.95 0.18 -4.29
CA SER A 402 24.62 0.78 -4.41
C SER A 402 23.96 0.89 -3.04
N ALA A 403 23.42 2.06 -2.76
CA ALA A 403 22.75 2.38 -1.51
C ALA A 403 21.35 1.75 -1.44
N ILE A 404 20.81 1.67 -0.22
CA ILE A 404 19.39 1.34 -0.02
C ILE A 404 18.51 2.46 -0.58
N VAL A 405 17.50 2.06 -1.35
CA VAL A 405 16.39 2.91 -1.80
C VAL A 405 15.17 2.56 -0.95
N TYR A 406 14.46 3.55 -0.44
CA TYR A 406 13.29 3.28 0.39
C TYR A 406 12.19 4.31 0.15
N GLY A 407 10.98 4.00 0.61
CA GLY A 407 9.90 4.96 0.58
C GLY A 407 8.75 4.57 1.47
N THR A 408 7.89 5.56 1.69
CA THR A 408 6.63 5.41 2.39
C THR A 408 5.48 5.88 1.54
N SER A 409 4.33 5.27 1.75
CA SER A 409 3.07 5.76 1.20
C SER A 409 1.99 5.68 2.26
N VAL A 410 1.07 6.63 2.24
CA VAL A 410 -0.24 6.41 2.84
C VAL A 410 -1.03 5.51 1.92
N ILE A 411 -1.77 4.56 2.48
CA ILE A 411 -2.69 3.70 1.75
C ILE A 411 -4.11 4.11 2.13
N GLU A 412 -4.85 4.62 1.15
CA GLU A 412 -6.25 4.99 1.27
C GLU A 412 -7.05 4.33 0.14
N CYS A 413 -8.37 4.54 0.09
CA CYS A 413 -9.20 4.03 -0.98
C CYS A 413 -9.81 5.16 -1.79
N ALA A 414 -10.11 4.91 -3.06
CA ALA A 414 -10.89 5.84 -3.86
C ALA A 414 -12.36 5.80 -3.42
N THR A 415 -12.79 6.76 -2.59
CA THR A 415 -14.17 6.79 -2.07
C THR A 415 -15.02 7.93 -2.61
N ALA A 416 -16.31 7.92 -2.27
CA ALA A 416 -17.27 8.98 -2.60
C ALA A 416 -18.28 9.18 -1.46
N ASN A 417 -19.15 10.19 -1.60
CA ASN A 417 -20.16 10.52 -0.58
C ASN A 417 -21.11 9.35 -0.24
N ASP A 418 -21.42 8.52 -1.23
CA ASP A 418 -22.32 7.36 -1.10
C ASP A 418 -21.59 6.02 -1.17
N VAL A 419 -20.26 6.00 -1.33
CA VAL A 419 -19.45 4.80 -1.57
C VAL A 419 -18.32 4.67 -0.54
N GLY A 420 -18.28 3.54 0.15
CA GLY A 420 -17.19 3.11 1.04
C GLY A 420 -15.90 2.71 0.31
N CYS A 421 -14.84 2.34 1.04
CA CYS A 421 -13.61 1.79 0.43
C CYS A 421 -13.86 0.54 -0.45
N PHE A 422 -14.81 -0.32 -0.05
CA PHE A 422 -15.13 -1.56 -0.76
C PHE A 422 -16.45 -1.45 -1.51
N TYR A 423 -16.49 -2.00 -2.71
CA TYR A 423 -17.65 -1.97 -3.60
C TYR A 423 -17.84 -3.31 -4.29
N GLY A 424 -19.07 -3.62 -4.73
CA GLY A 424 -19.35 -4.86 -5.44
C GLY A 424 -20.75 -5.42 -5.30
N GLY A 425 -21.05 -6.45 -6.08
CA GLY A 425 -22.34 -7.15 -6.06
C GLY A 425 -22.49 -8.18 -4.94
N SER A 426 -23.59 -8.94 -4.97
CA SER A 426 -23.86 -10.01 -4.00
C SER A 426 -23.03 -11.29 -4.20
N ALA A 427 -22.35 -11.43 -5.35
CA ALA A 427 -21.47 -12.55 -5.61
C ALA A 427 -20.09 -12.32 -4.98
N ILE A 428 -19.49 -13.39 -4.45
CA ILE A 428 -18.26 -13.34 -3.62
C ILE A 428 -17.11 -12.63 -4.35
N ASN A 429 -16.88 -12.98 -5.62
CA ASN A 429 -15.80 -12.47 -6.46
C ASN A 429 -16.17 -11.19 -7.24
N THR A 430 -17.32 -10.57 -6.92
CA THR A 430 -17.72 -9.28 -7.51
C THR A 430 -17.37 -8.10 -6.61
N LYS A 431 -16.58 -8.35 -5.56
CA LYS A 431 -16.18 -7.34 -4.58
C LYS A 431 -14.74 -6.92 -4.83
N ALA A 432 -14.50 -5.62 -4.72
CA ALA A 432 -13.22 -5.02 -5.02
C ALA A 432 -12.99 -3.76 -4.16
N ALA A 433 -11.74 -3.32 -4.16
CA ALA A 433 -11.32 -2.02 -3.67
C ALA A 433 -10.34 -1.40 -4.67
N MET A 434 -10.33 -0.07 -4.73
CA MET A 434 -9.32 0.68 -5.47
C MET A 434 -8.49 1.43 -4.44
N LEU A 435 -7.30 0.92 -4.14
CA LEU A 435 -6.36 1.54 -3.22
C LEU A 435 -5.56 2.62 -3.93
N THR A 436 -5.32 3.72 -3.24
CA THR A 436 -4.66 4.91 -3.77
C THR A 436 -3.77 5.52 -2.70
N SER A 437 -2.86 6.40 -3.09
CA SER A 437 -2.10 7.20 -2.11
C SER A 437 -2.94 8.30 -1.45
N SER A 438 -4.13 8.60 -2.00
CA SER A 438 -5.03 9.63 -1.49
C SER A 438 -6.48 9.38 -1.90
N ASP A 439 -7.38 9.31 -0.94
CA ASP A 439 -8.83 9.29 -1.14
C ASP A 439 -9.28 10.62 -1.78
N PRO A 440 -9.87 10.61 -2.98
CA PRO A 440 -10.35 11.82 -3.64
C PRO A 440 -11.54 12.48 -2.94
N TYR A 441 -12.23 11.80 -2.03
CA TYR A 441 -13.35 12.35 -1.29
C TYR A 441 -12.95 12.99 0.04
N LYS A 442 -11.74 12.73 0.53
CA LYS A 442 -11.26 13.36 1.77
C LYS A 442 -11.08 14.87 1.60
N SER A 443 -11.23 15.61 2.68
CA SER A 443 -10.89 17.03 2.73
C SER A 443 -9.38 17.24 2.83
N GLY A 444 -8.88 18.28 2.17
CA GLY A 444 -7.48 18.69 2.25
C GLY A 444 -6.68 18.39 0.98
N ASP A 445 -5.36 18.49 1.11
CA ASP A 445 -4.44 18.25 0.00
C ASP A 445 -4.32 16.75 -0.32
N MET A 446 -3.97 16.45 -1.58
CA MET A 446 -3.66 15.09 -2.00
C MET A 446 -2.44 14.56 -1.24
N THR A 447 -2.55 13.36 -0.69
CA THR A 447 -1.41 12.67 -0.09
C THR A 447 -0.58 11.94 -1.15
N LEU A 448 0.73 12.12 -1.07
CA LEU A 448 1.69 11.54 -2.01
C LEU A 448 2.58 10.54 -1.28
N SER A 449 2.96 9.49 -1.99
CA SER A 449 4.09 8.64 -1.61
C SER A 449 5.38 9.45 -1.69
N VAL A 450 6.32 9.14 -0.81
CA VAL A 450 7.66 9.74 -0.78
C VAL A 450 8.68 8.61 -0.85
N SER A 451 9.75 8.82 -1.60
CA SER A 451 10.90 7.92 -1.61
C SER A 451 12.20 8.70 -1.51
N TYR A 452 13.22 8.02 -1.02
CA TYR A 452 14.59 8.48 -1.04
C TYR A 452 15.46 7.45 -1.76
N ASP A 453 16.21 7.93 -2.75
CA ASP A 453 17.22 7.15 -3.44
C ASP A 453 18.60 7.52 -2.90
N GLY A 454 19.16 6.62 -2.08
CA GLY A 454 20.48 6.80 -1.48
C GLY A 454 21.64 6.79 -2.49
N ASN A 455 21.42 6.35 -3.73
CA ASN A 455 22.47 6.39 -4.76
C ASN A 455 22.66 7.80 -5.31
N THR A 456 21.56 8.54 -5.39
CA THR A 456 21.53 9.90 -5.95
C THR A 456 21.40 10.98 -4.89
N ASP A 457 21.14 10.60 -3.64
CA ASP A 457 20.81 11.49 -2.52
C ASP A 457 19.63 12.41 -2.88
N THR A 458 18.56 11.80 -3.42
CA THR A 458 17.37 12.53 -3.87
C THR A 458 16.06 12.00 -3.33
N PHE A 459 15.18 12.92 -2.96
CA PHE A 459 13.78 12.63 -2.66
C PHE A 459 12.92 12.73 -3.92
N SER A 460 11.99 11.80 -4.06
CA SER A 460 10.96 11.80 -5.09
C SER A 460 9.58 11.62 -4.49
N THR A 461 8.56 12.13 -5.18
CA THR A 461 7.16 11.92 -4.78
C THR A 461 6.35 11.35 -5.93
N GLY A 462 5.24 10.70 -5.61
CA GLY A 462 4.36 10.12 -6.60
C GLY A 462 3.03 9.68 -6.02
N SER A 463 2.15 9.20 -6.89
CA SER A 463 0.91 8.55 -6.50
C SER A 463 0.81 7.18 -7.16
N PHE A 464 0.05 6.30 -6.53
CA PHE A 464 -0.29 5.00 -7.10
C PHE A 464 -1.81 4.80 -7.05
N ASN A 465 -2.25 3.86 -7.88
CA ASN A 465 -3.63 3.40 -7.99
C ASN A 465 -3.54 1.88 -8.21
N GLN A 466 -4.10 1.11 -7.30
CA GLN A 466 -4.00 -0.34 -7.25
C GLN A 466 -5.38 -0.95 -7.04
N ALA A 467 -5.82 -1.80 -7.96
CA ALA A 467 -7.05 -2.55 -7.78
C ALA A 467 -6.78 -3.80 -6.93
N MET A 468 -7.75 -4.16 -6.10
CA MET A 468 -7.78 -5.43 -5.39
C MET A 468 -9.13 -6.11 -5.60
N LEU A 469 -9.12 -7.42 -5.81
CA LEU A 469 -10.31 -8.22 -6.03
C LEU A 469 -10.44 -9.25 -4.92
N LYS A 470 -11.67 -9.43 -4.43
CA LYS A 470 -11.93 -10.41 -3.39
C LYS A 470 -11.83 -11.83 -3.94
N GLU A 471 -11.08 -12.66 -3.25
CA GLU A 471 -10.94 -14.08 -3.56
C GLU A 471 -11.89 -14.95 -2.72
N HIS A 472 -12.12 -16.17 -3.22
CA HIS A 472 -12.67 -17.23 -2.39
C HIS A 472 -11.59 -17.74 -1.44
N VAL A 473 -12.01 -18.19 -0.27
CA VAL A 473 -11.11 -18.74 0.73
C VAL A 473 -11.42 -20.21 0.96
N HIS A 474 -10.49 -20.95 1.56
CA HIS A 474 -10.79 -22.27 2.09
C HIS A 474 -11.25 -22.14 3.53
N SER A 475 -12.49 -22.57 3.81
CA SER A 475 -13.02 -22.53 5.17
C SER A 475 -12.80 -23.84 5.92
N SER A 476 -12.45 -24.93 5.23
CA SER A 476 -12.20 -26.28 5.76
C SER A 476 -11.76 -27.22 4.62
N PRO A 477 -10.96 -28.29 4.88
CA PRO A 477 -10.54 -29.28 3.88
C PRO A 477 -11.69 -29.72 2.94
N GLY A 478 -11.60 -29.30 1.67
CA GLY A 478 -12.58 -29.65 0.63
C GLY A 478 -13.79 -28.70 0.49
N TYR A 479 -13.84 -27.58 1.21
CA TYR A 479 -14.91 -26.58 1.14
C TYR A 479 -14.39 -25.15 0.95
N THR A 480 -14.85 -24.49 -0.12
CA THR A 480 -14.62 -23.06 -0.36
C THR A 480 -15.61 -22.21 0.44
N GLY A 481 -15.09 -21.31 1.26
CA GLY A 481 -15.83 -20.35 2.06
C GLY A 481 -15.84 -18.95 1.46
N ASN A 482 -16.33 -18.00 2.27
CA ASN A 482 -16.48 -16.58 1.91
C ASN A 482 -15.51 -15.66 2.66
N ALA A 483 -15.02 -16.08 3.82
CA ALA A 483 -14.08 -15.37 4.68
C ALA A 483 -13.38 -16.36 5.61
N HIS A 484 -12.22 -15.98 6.09
CA HIS A 484 -11.52 -16.61 7.20
C HIS A 484 -12.00 -16.02 8.52
N THR A 485 -11.64 -16.65 9.62
CA THR A 485 -11.64 -16.06 10.96
C THR A 485 -10.20 -16.00 11.49
N PHE A 486 -9.95 -15.25 12.56
CA PHE A 486 -8.63 -15.24 13.24
C PHE A 486 -8.18 -16.66 13.63
N SER A 487 -9.12 -17.56 13.91
CA SER A 487 -8.82 -18.98 14.18
C SER A 487 -8.29 -19.76 12.98
N ASP A 488 -8.45 -19.28 11.75
CA ASP A 488 -7.89 -19.95 10.56
C ASP A 488 -6.40 -19.61 10.38
N PHE A 489 -5.91 -18.53 10.99
CA PHE A 489 -4.50 -18.12 11.01
C PHE A 489 -3.70 -18.79 12.13
N ARG A 490 -4.23 -19.90 12.69
CA ARG A 490 -3.52 -20.73 13.67
C ARG A 490 -2.24 -21.28 13.04
N ALA A 491 -1.17 -21.32 13.83
CA ALA A 491 0.09 -21.92 13.42
C ALA A 491 -0.08 -23.36 12.93
N ARG A 492 0.69 -23.72 11.91
CA ARG A 492 0.63 -25.01 11.20
C ARG A 492 0.98 -26.16 12.16
N GLY A 493 0.00 -26.79 12.80
CA GLY A 493 0.20 -28.06 13.53
C GLY A 493 -0.48 -28.22 14.88
N LEU A 494 -1.07 -27.16 15.45
CA LEU A 494 -1.69 -27.25 16.77
C LEU A 494 -3.16 -27.65 16.67
N GLY A 495 -3.50 -28.84 17.18
CA GLY A 495 -4.89 -29.30 17.31
C GLY A 495 -5.75 -28.47 18.29
N SER A 496 -5.17 -27.46 18.95
CA SER A 496 -5.80 -26.49 19.85
C SER A 496 -5.21 -25.09 19.68
N GLU A 497 -5.94 -24.08 20.10
CA GLU A 497 -5.58 -22.66 19.97
C GLU A 497 -4.46 -22.29 20.96
N TYR A 498 -3.29 -21.89 20.43
CA TYR A 498 -2.21 -21.28 21.19
C TYR A 498 -2.23 -19.76 20.95
N THR A 499 -2.46 -19.00 22.02
CA THR A 499 -2.62 -17.54 21.99
C THR A 499 -1.78 -16.92 23.11
N PRO A 500 -0.49 -16.68 22.87
CA PRO A 500 0.39 -16.06 23.85
C PRO A 500 -0.01 -14.60 24.08
N SER A 501 0.24 -14.09 25.29
CA SER A 501 0.07 -12.65 25.58
C SER A 501 1.27 -11.80 25.15
N GLY A 502 2.42 -12.43 24.88
CA GLY A 502 3.61 -11.74 24.42
C GLY A 502 4.78 -12.67 24.19
N PHE A 503 5.77 -12.17 23.46
CA PHE A 503 7.04 -12.82 23.18
C PHE A 503 8.22 -12.01 23.70
N SER A 504 9.36 -12.68 23.81
CA SER A 504 10.64 -12.01 23.99
C SER A 504 11.71 -12.59 23.06
N GLY A 505 12.62 -11.74 22.60
CA GLY A 505 13.45 -12.10 21.46
C GLY A 505 14.63 -11.18 21.17
N PHE A 506 15.11 -11.26 19.94
CA PHE A 506 16.29 -10.54 19.46
C PHE A 506 16.03 -9.93 18.09
N PHE A 507 16.61 -8.74 17.90
CA PHE A 507 16.71 -8.06 16.60
C PHE A 507 18.17 -8.05 16.15
N SER A 508 18.37 -8.09 14.84
CA SER A 508 19.68 -8.04 14.20
C SER A 508 19.57 -7.37 12.82
N GLY A 509 20.63 -6.73 12.36
CA GLY A 509 20.71 -6.12 11.04
C GLY A 509 22.02 -5.34 10.84
N ILE A 510 22.19 -4.82 9.62
CA ILE A 510 23.31 -3.95 9.25
C ILE A 510 22.76 -2.55 9.02
N LEU A 511 23.27 -1.59 9.79
CA LEU A 511 22.96 -0.17 9.63
C LEU A 511 23.91 0.45 8.62
N GLU A 512 23.35 1.03 7.57
CA GLU A 512 24.08 1.66 6.49
C GLU A 512 23.98 3.18 6.61
N PHE A 513 25.12 3.84 6.76
CA PHE A 513 25.20 5.29 6.84
C PHE A 513 25.37 5.89 5.45
N ASP A 514 24.61 6.95 5.19
CA ASP A 514 24.76 7.75 3.99
C ASP A 514 26.10 8.52 3.99
N VAL A 515 26.80 8.47 2.85
CA VAL A 515 28.06 9.19 2.66
C VAL A 515 28.02 9.93 1.32
N SER A 516 27.70 11.23 1.42
CA SER A 516 27.53 12.12 0.27
C SER A 516 28.61 11.97 -0.80
N GLY A 517 28.18 11.64 -2.02
CA GLY A 517 29.03 11.57 -3.22
C GLY A 517 29.97 10.36 -3.30
N THR A 518 29.90 9.41 -2.37
CA THR A 518 30.78 8.23 -2.33
C THR A 518 30.07 6.88 -2.22
N GLY A 519 28.73 6.86 -2.16
CA GLY A 519 27.95 5.64 -1.96
C GLY A 519 27.91 5.20 -0.50
N ASN A 520 26.87 4.47 -0.12
CA ASN A 520 26.52 4.19 1.27
C ASN A 520 27.19 2.91 1.77
N SER A 521 28.50 3.01 2.00
CA SER A 521 29.38 1.86 2.24
C SER A 521 29.98 1.84 3.63
N GLN A 522 29.60 2.78 4.49
CA GLN A 522 30.02 2.82 5.88
C GLN A 522 28.93 2.19 6.73
N LEU A 523 29.29 1.09 7.38
CA LEU A 523 28.32 0.17 7.96
C LEU A 523 28.56 -0.02 9.46
N ALA A 524 27.49 -0.34 10.18
CA ALA A 524 27.55 -0.77 11.56
C ALA A 524 26.70 -2.02 11.79
N SER A 525 27.13 -2.81 12.77
CA SER A 525 26.28 -3.81 13.41
C SER A 525 25.14 -3.12 14.15
N LEU A 526 23.92 -3.60 14.00
CA LEU A 526 22.80 -3.19 14.84
C LEU A 526 22.09 -4.44 15.36
N ARG A 527 22.19 -4.69 16.68
CA ARG A 527 21.63 -5.92 17.25
C ARG A 527 21.25 -5.81 18.71
N SER A 528 20.33 -6.65 19.15
CA SER A 528 19.99 -6.78 20.56
C SER A 528 21.19 -7.24 21.39
N SER A 529 21.30 -6.75 22.63
CA SER A 529 22.37 -7.12 23.55
C SER A 529 21.96 -8.29 24.45
N SER A 530 22.15 -8.19 25.77
CA SER A 530 21.59 -9.14 26.75
C SER A 530 20.14 -8.82 27.11
N THR A 531 19.65 -7.62 26.79
CA THR A 531 18.25 -7.25 27.00
C THR A 531 17.44 -7.72 25.79
N LEU A 532 16.41 -8.52 26.06
CA LEU A 532 15.51 -9.04 25.03
C LEU A 532 14.58 -7.94 24.52
N ALA A 533 14.26 -7.99 23.23
CA ALA A 533 13.10 -7.30 22.69
C ALA A 533 11.83 -7.92 23.27
N THR A 534 10.78 -7.12 23.47
CA THR A 534 9.49 -7.57 24.00
C THR A 534 8.39 -7.31 22.99
N PHE A 535 7.52 -8.30 22.79
CA PHE A 535 6.34 -8.23 21.94
C PHE A 535 5.11 -8.36 22.84
N THR A 536 4.15 -7.47 22.72
CA THR A 536 2.87 -7.52 23.44
C THR A 536 1.78 -7.70 22.41
N PHE A 537 0.95 -8.73 22.59
CA PHE A 537 -0.14 -9.04 21.67
C PHE A 537 -1.47 -8.68 22.33
N ASP A 538 -2.30 -7.89 21.64
CA ASP A 538 -3.69 -7.68 22.04
C ASP A 538 -4.63 -8.39 21.06
N SER A 539 -5.17 -9.54 21.46
CA SER A 539 -6.14 -10.28 20.65
C SER A 539 -7.54 -9.65 20.62
N SER A 540 -7.79 -8.65 21.47
CA SER A 540 -9.08 -7.94 21.53
C SER A 540 -9.13 -6.84 20.48
N TYR A 541 -8.03 -6.09 20.35
CA TYR A 541 -7.89 -4.98 19.39
C TYR A 541 -7.12 -5.38 18.12
N HIS A 542 -6.51 -6.57 18.12
CA HIS A 542 -5.74 -7.10 17.00
C HIS A 542 -4.52 -6.23 16.63
N ASP A 543 -3.87 -5.68 17.67
CA ASP A 543 -2.62 -4.94 17.59
C ASP A 543 -1.44 -5.71 18.18
N VAL A 544 -0.24 -5.24 17.84
CA VAL A 544 1.02 -5.72 18.40
C VAL A 544 1.95 -4.55 18.66
N GLN A 545 2.56 -4.57 19.84
CA GLN A 545 3.59 -3.61 20.25
C GLN A 545 4.92 -4.31 20.44
N VAL A 546 5.96 -3.77 19.85
CA VAL A 546 7.32 -4.30 19.99
C VAL A 546 8.25 -3.22 20.49
N VAL A 547 9.04 -3.54 21.51
CA VAL A 547 10.11 -2.68 22.02
C VAL A 547 11.42 -3.45 21.94
N ALA A 548 12.34 -2.98 21.10
CA ALA A 548 13.60 -3.67 20.81
C ALA A 548 14.81 -2.78 21.18
N PRO A 549 15.40 -2.99 22.36
CA PRO A 549 16.68 -2.40 22.72
C PRO A 549 17.80 -3.00 21.87
N VAL A 550 18.52 -2.15 21.14
CA VAL A 550 19.61 -2.53 20.23
C VAL A 550 20.87 -1.73 20.52
N THR A 551 22.01 -2.27 20.08
CA THR A 551 23.31 -1.63 20.18
C THR A 551 23.90 -1.50 18.79
N VAL A 552 24.35 -0.29 18.45
CA VAL A 552 25.07 0.03 17.24
C VAL A 552 26.56 -0.17 17.52
N SER A 553 27.22 -1.08 16.81
CA SER A 553 28.65 -1.38 16.98
C SER A 553 29.39 -1.27 15.66
N ALA A 554 30.65 -0.84 15.70
CA ALA A 554 31.48 -0.76 14.51
C ALA A 554 31.67 -2.13 13.82
N ALA A 555 31.81 -2.11 12.50
CA ALA A 555 32.17 -3.28 11.70
C ALA A 555 33.56 -3.85 12.11
N PRO A 556 33.93 -5.07 11.66
CA PRO A 556 35.20 -5.69 11.98
C PRO A 556 36.39 -4.76 11.74
N ALA A 557 37.22 -4.58 12.77
CA ALA A 557 38.30 -3.61 12.74
C ALA A 557 39.43 -4.03 11.78
N ASN A 558 39.73 -3.17 10.80
CA ASN A 558 40.95 -3.22 10.01
C ASN A 558 41.36 -1.80 9.56
N ASN A 559 42.47 -1.68 8.83
CA ASN A 559 42.96 -0.36 8.44
C ASN A 559 42.04 0.35 7.43
N TYR A 560 41.14 -0.36 6.73
CA TYR A 560 40.13 0.23 5.84
C TYR A 560 38.90 0.71 6.62
N THR A 561 38.28 -0.12 7.46
CA THR A 561 37.13 0.26 8.28
C THR A 561 37.49 1.35 9.31
N ALA A 562 38.75 1.44 9.73
CA ALA A 562 39.26 2.54 10.54
C ALA A 562 39.27 3.91 9.83
N THR A 563 39.04 3.96 8.51
CA THR A 563 38.88 5.21 7.75
C THR A 563 37.44 5.71 7.73
N TRP A 564 36.48 4.92 8.22
CA TRP A 564 35.07 5.29 8.26
C TRP A 564 34.84 6.36 9.33
N SER A 565 34.25 7.47 8.91
CA SER A 565 34.05 8.67 9.72
C SER A 565 32.58 9.01 9.96
N ALA A 566 31.65 8.38 9.23
CA ALA A 566 30.21 8.58 9.36
C ALA A 566 29.58 7.61 10.38
N VAL A 567 30.31 6.57 10.79
CA VAL A 567 29.77 5.54 11.68
C VAL A 567 29.70 6.04 13.12
N ASP A 568 28.49 6.31 13.57
CA ASP A 568 28.17 6.49 14.98
C ASP A 568 27.85 5.15 15.64
N THR A 569 28.27 4.98 16.89
CA THR A 569 28.04 3.77 17.70
C THR A 569 27.40 4.14 19.02
N GLY A 570 26.60 3.25 19.60
CA GLY A 570 25.90 3.54 20.85
C GLY A 570 24.71 2.63 21.07
N SER A 571 23.75 3.09 21.86
CA SER A 571 22.51 2.39 22.16
C SER A 571 21.31 3.06 21.50
N MET A 572 20.29 2.27 21.20
CA MET A 572 19.04 2.73 20.60
C MET A 572 17.90 1.79 21.02
N THR A 573 16.68 2.31 21.05
CA THR A 573 15.48 1.49 21.27
C THR A 573 14.55 1.69 20.09
N LEU A 574 14.29 0.64 19.33
CA LEU A 574 13.30 0.65 18.27
C LEU A 574 11.94 0.29 18.86
N LYS A 575 10.88 0.93 18.39
CA LYS A 575 9.50 0.62 18.76
C LYS A 575 8.68 0.41 17.51
N PHE A 576 7.86 -0.65 17.49
CA PHE A 576 6.95 -0.92 16.39
C PHE A 576 5.53 -1.11 16.92
N GLY A 577 4.56 -0.52 16.24
CA GLY A 577 3.17 -0.47 16.68
C GLY A 577 2.97 0.28 17.99
N ASP A 578 1.72 0.50 18.34
CA ASP A 578 1.28 1.05 19.63
C ASP A 578 0.01 0.31 20.11
N ALA A 579 -0.58 0.77 21.22
CA ALA A 579 -1.73 0.09 21.85
C ALA A 579 -3.10 0.50 21.29
N ASP A 580 -3.14 1.49 20.40
CA ASP A 580 -4.35 2.23 20.02
C ASP A 580 -4.49 2.35 18.50
N ASN A 581 -3.41 2.01 17.79
CA ASN A 581 -3.17 2.12 16.37
C ASN A 581 -3.21 3.57 15.83
N ASP A 582 -2.92 4.57 16.67
CA ASP A 582 -3.07 6.00 16.35
C ASP A 582 -1.76 6.69 15.96
N GLU A 583 -0.61 6.21 16.43
CA GLU A 583 0.72 6.81 16.21
C GLU A 583 1.62 5.91 15.34
N ALA A 584 1.47 4.59 15.44
CA ALA A 584 2.15 3.57 14.66
C ALA A 584 1.22 2.37 14.42
N LYS A 585 0.93 2.09 13.16
CA LYS A 585 -0.05 1.05 12.80
C LYS A 585 0.51 -0.36 12.97
N SER A 586 -0.34 -1.28 13.39
CA SER A 586 -0.04 -2.71 13.46
C SER A 586 -1.23 -3.57 13.03
N ALA A 587 -0.92 -4.81 12.63
CA ALA A 587 -1.90 -5.84 12.31
C ALA A 587 -1.45 -7.15 12.95
N TYR A 588 -2.28 -7.70 13.83
CA TYR A 588 -2.07 -8.97 14.51
C TYR A 588 -3.20 -9.96 14.19
N PHE A 589 -2.95 -10.88 13.26
CA PHE A 589 -3.87 -11.98 12.95
C PHE A 589 -3.58 -13.22 13.80
N SER A 590 -2.28 -13.48 14.02
CA SER A 590 -1.77 -14.47 14.95
C SER A 590 -0.34 -14.10 15.33
N TRP A 591 0.23 -14.78 16.32
CA TRP A 591 1.62 -14.57 16.73
C TRP A 591 2.64 -14.91 15.64
N ASP A 592 2.20 -15.57 14.57
CA ASP A 592 3.01 -15.95 13.41
C ASP A 592 2.64 -15.18 12.13
N VAL A 593 1.56 -14.40 12.17
CA VAL A 593 1.08 -13.55 11.06
C VAL A 593 0.80 -12.16 11.60
N LEU A 594 1.84 -11.33 11.57
CA LEU A 594 1.81 -9.98 12.14
C LEU A 594 2.72 -9.01 11.38
N GLY A 595 2.39 -7.73 11.47
CA GLY A 595 3.23 -6.63 11.01
C GLY A 595 2.99 -5.37 11.81
N ALA A 596 4.01 -4.52 11.93
CA ALA A 596 3.95 -3.26 12.67
C ALA A 596 4.86 -2.19 12.07
N GLU A 597 4.32 -0.97 11.92
CA GLU A 597 5.02 0.25 11.57
C GLU A 597 5.97 0.67 12.69
N ILE A 598 7.14 1.23 12.35
CA ILE A 598 8.03 1.81 13.36
C ILE A 598 7.44 3.12 13.90
N GLN A 599 7.46 3.30 15.22
CA GLN A 599 7.03 4.55 15.83
C GLN A 599 8.07 5.64 15.60
N ASP A 600 7.64 6.76 15.01
CA ASP A 600 8.48 7.95 14.85
C ASP A 600 8.47 8.81 16.12
N ASP A 601 9.26 8.39 17.11
CA ASP A 601 9.43 9.09 18.39
C ASP A 601 10.71 9.94 18.45
N GLY A 602 11.35 10.18 17.31
CA GLY A 602 12.57 10.96 17.20
C GLY A 602 13.80 10.31 17.84
N THR A 603 13.76 9.00 18.11
CA THR A 603 14.90 8.24 18.65
C THR A 603 16.13 8.31 17.73
N GLN A 604 17.30 8.49 18.34
CA GLN A 604 18.62 8.50 17.69
C GLN A 604 19.60 7.64 18.49
N ILE A 605 20.80 7.42 17.95
CA ILE A 605 21.87 6.73 18.69
C ILE A 605 22.25 7.59 19.89
N ASP A 606 22.13 7.06 21.11
CA ASP A 606 22.41 7.74 22.38
C ASP A 606 21.71 9.12 22.56
N GLY A 607 20.65 9.38 21.78
CA GLY A 607 19.96 10.67 21.71
C GLY A 607 18.44 10.55 21.55
N THR A 608 17.72 11.64 21.82
CA THR A 608 16.24 11.68 21.79
C THR A 608 15.71 12.88 20.99
N SER A 609 16.45 13.39 20.01
CA SER A 609 16.18 14.70 19.39
C SER A 609 16.12 14.70 17.85
N GLY A 610 15.88 13.55 17.22
CA GLY A 610 15.70 13.47 15.77
C GLY A 610 14.53 14.30 15.24
N GLY A 611 13.62 14.71 16.13
CA GLY A 611 12.42 15.47 15.78
C GLY A 611 11.35 14.58 15.16
N SER A 612 10.27 15.19 14.68
CA SER A 612 9.21 14.51 13.93
C SER A 612 9.61 14.29 12.48
N ASN A 613 9.06 13.26 11.87
CA ASN A 613 9.38 12.69 10.56
C ASN A 613 10.84 12.23 10.46
N ASN A 614 11.40 11.71 11.56
CA ASN A 614 12.80 11.26 11.56
C ASN A 614 12.91 9.79 11.13
N LEU A 615 12.02 8.93 11.63
CA LEU A 615 12.06 7.48 11.43
C LEU A 615 10.88 7.00 10.57
N ALA A 616 11.18 6.06 9.68
CA ALA A 616 10.18 5.30 8.93
C ALA A 616 10.66 3.85 8.80
N GLY A 617 9.76 2.88 8.75
CA GLY A 617 10.15 1.48 8.84
C GLY A 617 8.99 0.57 9.20
N VAL A 618 9.26 -0.72 9.12
CA VAL A 618 8.26 -1.76 9.37
C VAL A 618 8.94 -3.04 9.84
N MET A 619 8.21 -3.85 10.58
CA MET A 619 8.53 -5.25 10.81
C MET A 619 7.37 -6.14 10.37
N VAL A 620 7.69 -7.34 9.93
CA VAL A 620 6.70 -8.34 9.49
C VAL A 620 7.21 -9.75 9.78
N SER A 621 6.32 -10.67 10.15
CA SER A 621 6.67 -12.09 10.30
C SER A 621 6.89 -12.74 8.94
N PHE A 622 7.86 -13.65 8.84
CA PHE A 622 8.12 -14.38 7.59
C PHE A 622 6.91 -15.19 7.17
N ASN A 623 6.24 -15.80 8.15
CA ASN A 623 5.02 -16.56 7.96
C ASN A 623 3.80 -15.68 7.67
N THR A 624 3.95 -14.38 7.39
CA THR A 624 2.92 -13.59 6.69
C THR A 624 2.84 -13.94 5.20
N LEU A 625 3.95 -14.32 4.56
CA LEU A 625 3.99 -14.70 3.15
C LEU A 625 3.15 -15.95 2.90
N ASP A 626 2.31 -15.94 1.88
CA ASP A 626 1.59 -17.15 1.50
C ASP A 626 2.52 -18.12 0.80
N THR A 627 3.29 -17.63 -0.16
CA THR A 627 4.35 -18.40 -0.82
C THR A 627 5.69 -17.81 -0.40
N PRO A 628 6.46 -18.51 0.45
CA PRO A 628 7.82 -18.08 0.78
C PRO A 628 8.71 -18.00 -0.46
N ASP A 629 9.70 -17.11 -0.42
CA ASP A 629 10.71 -16.98 -1.46
C ASP A 629 11.72 -18.14 -1.40
N SER A 630 11.90 -18.81 -2.54
CA SER A 630 12.73 -20.01 -2.71
C SER A 630 14.16 -19.69 -3.13
N ASP A 631 14.47 -18.48 -3.59
CA ASP A 631 15.86 -18.04 -3.82
C ASP A 631 16.60 -17.89 -2.47
N LEU A 632 15.89 -17.51 -1.40
CA LEU A 632 16.46 -17.50 -0.05
C LEU A 632 16.66 -18.91 0.52
N PHE A 633 15.66 -19.78 0.41
CA PHE A 633 15.68 -21.16 0.89
C PHE A 633 15.32 -22.14 -0.24
N HIS A 634 16.31 -22.80 -0.83
CA HIS A 634 16.10 -23.67 -1.99
C HIS A 634 16.32 -25.14 -1.66
N SER A 635 15.61 -26.01 -2.39
CA SER A 635 15.74 -27.46 -2.23
C SER A 635 17.16 -27.92 -2.61
N GLY A 636 17.88 -28.52 -1.65
CA GLY A 636 19.23 -29.07 -1.86
C GLY A 636 20.40 -28.16 -1.46
N GLY A 637 20.13 -26.99 -0.87
CA GLY A 637 21.12 -26.19 -0.14
C GLY A 637 20.81 -26.10 1.34
N ASN A 638 20.64 -24.87 1.84
CA ASN A 638 20.40 -24.62 3.25
C ASN A 638 18.95 -24.93 3.63
N ASP A 639 18.78 -25.48 4.83
CA ASP A 639 17.48 -25.78 5.40
C ASP A 639 16.68 -24.48 5.63
N ALA A 640 15.36 -24.56 5.48
CA ALA A 640 14.47 -23.48 5.87
C ALA A 640 14.46 -23.33 7.40
N ILE A 641 14.23 -22.10 7.89
CA ILE A 641 13.92 -21.93 9.31
C ILE A 641 12.66 -22.77 9.64
N PRO A 642 12.68 -23.59 10.70
CA PRO A 642 11.56 -24.45 11.03
C PRO A 642 10.29 -23.66 11.36
N ASP A 643 9.14 -24.23 11.00
CA ASP A 643 7.86 -23.82 11.56
C ASP A 643 7.78 -24.29 13.00
N THR A 644 7.65 -23.35 13.93
CA THR A 644 7.67 -23.57 15.38
C THR A 644 6.28 -23.40 16.00
N THR A 645 6.13 -23.81 17.25
CA THR A 645 4.91 -23.72 18.06
C THR A 645 4.91 -22.50 18.99
N TYR A 646 6.05 -22.19 19.62
CA TYR A 646 6.16 -21.21 20.71
C TYR A 646 6.97 -19.97 20.34
N SER A 647 7.41 -19.88 19.10
CA SER A 647 8.25 -18.81 18.59
C SER A 647 7.98 -18.52 17.12
N SER A 648 8.37 -17.34 16.67
CA SER A 648 8.29 -16.89 15.28
C SER A 648 9.50 -16.01 14.95
N TRP A 649 9.65 -15.70 13.67
CA TRP A 649 10.72 -14.86 13.15
C TRP A 649 10.24 -14.07 11.94
N GLY A 650 11.03 -13.09 11.53
CA GLY A 650 10.75 -12.34 10.33
C GLY A 650 11.77 -11.27 10.00
N PHE A 651 11.35 -10.35 9.13
CA PHE A 651 12.17 -9.25 8.68
C PHE A 651 11.68 -7.92 9.22
N TRP A 652 12.59 -6.96 9.30
CA TRP A 652 12.32 -5.59 9.64
C TRP A 652 13.26 -4.66 8.86
N ALA A 653 12.83 -3.41 8.70
CA ALA A 653 13.63 -2.38 8.08
C ALA A 653 13.34 -1.04 8.73
N MET A 654 14.30 -0.13 8.61
CA MET A 654 14.12 1.24 9.02
C MET A 654 14.95 2.17 8.17
N SER A 655 14.53 3.42 8.12
CA SER A 655 15.25 4.53 7.52
C SER A 655 15.12 5.75 8.42
N ALA A 656 16.21 6.47 8.60
CA ALA A 656 16.28 7.66 9.42
C ALA A 656 16.85 8.83 8.62
N ALA A 657 16.26 10.03 8.77
CA ALA A 657 16.82 11.27 8.26
C ALA A 657 17.98 11.79 9.13
N ASP A 658 17.95 11.50 10.43
CA ASP A 658 19.08 11.75 11.32
C ASP A 658 19.17 10.69 12.41
N ILE A 659 20.17 9.82 12.31
CA ILE A 659 20.42 8.76 13.30
C ILE A 659 21.48 9.16 14.35
N SER A 660 22.21 10.26 14.13
CA SER A 660 23.42 10.60 14.90
C SER A 660 23.11 11.13 16.31
N PRO A 661 23.98 10.89 17.31
CA PRO A 661 23.93 11.63 18.58
C PRO A 661 24.27 13.13 18.41
N ASN A 662 24.84 13.51 17.27
CA ASN A 662 25.28 14.86 16.98
C ASN A 662 24.20 15.61 16.19
N SER A 663 24.14 16.94 16.35
CA SER A 663 23.24 17.76 15.54
C SER A 663 23.63 17.67 14.05
N GLY A 664 22.69 17.29 13.18
CA GLY A 664 22.96 17.21 11.75
C GLY A 664 21.82 16.58 10.97
N THR A 665 22.17 15.99 9.83
CA THR A 665 21.30 15.14 9.00
C THR A 665 22.17 13.96 8.56
N GLN A 666 22.37 13.00 9.46
CA GLN A 666 23.07 11.77 9.11
C GLN A 666 22.02 10.72 8.77
N ASN A 667 21.73 10.59 7.48
CA ASN A 667 20.82 9.56 7.01
C ASN A 667 21.42 8.18 7.25
N ALA A 668 20.58 7.23 7.64
CA ALA A 668 20.97 5.83 7.72
C ALA A 668 19.77 4.91 7.47
N SER A 669 20.02 3.68 7.06
CA SER A 669 18.95 2.70 6.82
C SER A 669 19.38 1.28 7.13
N VAL A 670 18.40 0.43 7.44
CA VAL A 670 18.52 -1.02 7.55
C VAL A 670 17.53 -1.61 6.56
N HIS A 671 18.01 -2.46 5.65
CA HIS A 671 17.19 -3.23 4.74
C HIS A 671 17.26 -4.72 5.14
N LEU A 672 16.11 -5.38 5.25
CA LEU A 672 15.99 -6.79 5.62
C LEU A 672 16.82 -7.18 6.85
N GLY A 673 16.76 -6.36 7.90
CA GLY A 673 17.14 -6.81 9.24
C GLY A 673 16.24 -7.97 9.66
N THR A 674 16.71 -8.81 10.56
CA THR A 674 15.98 -10.01 11.00
C THR A 674 15.62 -9.94 12.47
N TRP A 675 14.49 -10.53 12.85
CA TRP A 675 14.10 -10.70 14.25
C TRP A 675 13.64 -12.13 14.52
N VAL A 676 13.78 -12.57 15.78
CA VAL A 676 13.24 -13.84 16.30
C VAL A 676 12.70 -13.60 17.70
N GLY A 677 11.57 -14.20 18.04
CA GLY A 677 10.96 -14.07 19.36
C GLY A 677 10.00 -15.21 19.68
N GLY A 678 9.85 -15.53 20.95
CA GLY A 678 8.94 -16.57 21.41
C GLY A 678 8.57 -16.43 22.88
N GLU A 679 7.72 -17.34 23.36
CA GLU A 679 7.37 -17.44 24.78
C GLU A 679 8.56 -18.02 25.54
N VAL A 680 9.26 -17.13 26.26
CA VAL A 680 10.47 -17.48 27.01
C VAL A 680 10.10 -18.30 28.24
N LEU A 681 10.77 -19.43 28.41
CA LEU A 681 10.54 -20.33 29.54
C LEU A 681 10.79 -19.68 30.90
N ASP A 682 10.04 -20.13 31.90
CA ASP A 682 10.36 -19.83 33.27
C ASP A 682 11.63 -20.60 33.72
N GLN A 683 12.39 -19.99 34.63
CA GLN A 683 13.60 -20.62 35.18
C GLN A 683 13.32 -22.00 35.82
N SER A 684 12.11 -22.22 36.33
CA SER A 684 11.70 -23.51 36.92
C SER A 684 11.48 -24.63 35.90
N GLU A 685 11.28 -24.29 34.63
CA GLU A 685 11.00 -25.22 33.53
C GLU A 685 12.28 -25.63 32.79
N VAL A 686 13.37 -24.88 32.99
CA VAL A 686 14.69 -25.24 32.46
C VAL A 686 15.18 -26.54 33.12
N PRO A 687 15.52 -27.59 32.35
CA PRO A 687 15.95 -28.86 32.89
C PRO A 687 17.22 -28.72 33.73
N THR A 688 17.33 -29.54 34.79
CA THR A 688 18.47 -29.53 35.72
C THR A 688 19.46 -30.68 35.49
N SER A 689 19.17 -31.57 34.54
CA SER A 689 20.05 -32.68 34.13
C SER A 689 19.64 -33.24 32.77
N GLY A 690 20.56 -33.94 32.10
CA GLY A 690 20.33 -34.55 30.79
C GLY A 690 20.91 -33.74 29.65
N SER A 691 20.51 -34.08 28.42
CA SER A 691 20.94 -33.39 27.21
C SER A 691 19.82 -33.35 26.17
N ALA A 692 19.83 -32.33 25.33
CA ALA A 692 18.93 -32.18 24.18
C ALA A 692 19.73 -31.79 22.93
N SER A 693 19.13 -32.00 21.77
CA SER A 693 19.66 -31.55 20.47
C SER A 693 18.52 -30.99 19.65
N MET A 694 18.77 -29.86 19.00
CA MET A 694 17.80 -29.13 18.18
C MET A 694 18.48 -28.78 16.85
N SER A 695 17.68 -28.58 15.79
CA SER A 695 18.18 -28.19 14.48
C SER A 695 17.27 -27.18 13.80
N GLY A 696 17.82 -26.43 12.87
CA GLY A 696 17.09 -25.43 12.10
C GLY A 696 18.06 -24.64 11.24
N ALA A 697 17.79 -23.34 11.09
CA ALA A 697 18.57 -22.49 10.20
C ALA A 697 18.81 -21.10 10.79
N ALA A 698 19.72 -20.38 10.14
CA ALA A 698 20.00 -18.97 10.36
C ALA A 698 19.77 -18.19 9.07
N VAL A 699 19.36 -16.93 9.22
CA VAL A 699 19.25 -15.95 8.14
C VAL A 699 20.06 -14.73 8.56
N MET A 700 20.89 -14.21 7.67
CA MET A 700 21.75 -13.07 7.96
C MET A 700 21.84 -12.09 6.79
N SER A 701 21.85 -10.80 7.12
CA SER A 701 22.35 -9.76 6.22
C SER A 701 23.88 -9.80 6.22
N VAL A 702 24.48 -9.67 5.05
CA VAL A 702 25.93 -9.75 4.84
C VAL A 702 26.44 -8.43 4.26
N ALA A 703 27.64 -8.04 4.68
CA ALA A 703 28.46 -7.04 4.00
C ALA A 703 29.91 -7.51 3.90
N TYR A 704 30.52 -7.41 2.73
CA TYR A 704 31.91 -7.83 2.54
C TYR A 704 32.65 -7.00 1.50
N ARG A 705 33.98 -7.02 1.62
CA ARG A 705 34.90 -6.41 0.66
C ARG A 705 36.04 -7.37 0.35
N TYR A 706 36.22 -7.70 -0.92
CA TYR A 706 37.16 -8.72 -1.34
C TYR A 706 38.21 -8.23 -2.36
N ASN A 707 39.48 -8.47 -2.04
CA ASN A 707 40.63 -8.29 -2.92
C ASN A 707 40.76 -6.87 -3.52
N LYS A 708 40.40 -5.84 -2.76
CA LYS A 708 40.52 -4.43 -3.16
C LYS A 708 41.70 -3.73 -2.51
N SER A 709 42.12 -2.62 -3.11
CA SER A 709 43.22 -1.78 -2.66
C SER A 709 42.81 -0.32 -2.61
N GLY A 710 43.26 0.41 -1.60
CA GLY A 710 42.99 1.83 -1.42
C GLY A 710 41.80 2.04 -0.48
N THR A 711 41.05 3.10 -0.77
CA THR A 711 39.85 3.52 -0.04
C THR A 711 38.65 3.58 -0.97
N ASP A 712 38.67 2.82 -2.07
CA ASP A 712 37.49 2.64 -2.94
C ASP A 712 36.34 2.05 -2.12
N TYR A 713 35.11 2.48 -2.33
CA TYR A 713 33.95 1.99 -1.59
C TYR A 713 33.31 0.86 -2.40
N ASP A 714 33.93 -0.32 -2.35
CA ASP A 714 33.44 -1.55 -2.97
C ASP A 714 33.11 -2.52 -1.84
N VAL A 715 31.85 -2.45 -1.43
CA VAL A 715 31.24 -3.24 -0.38
C VAL A 715 30.01 -3.90 -0.98
N HIS A 716 30.03 -5.21 -0.98
CA HIS A 716 28.97 -6.07 -1.48
C HIS A 716 28.04 -6.45 -0.33
N LYS A 717 26.75 -6.51 -0.58
CA LYS A 717 25.66 -6.69 0.38
C LYS A 717 24.58 -7.61 -0.20
N TYR A 718 24.08 -8.53 0.62
CA TYR A 718 23.00 -9.47 0.28
C TYR A 718 22.50 -10.17 1.55
N THR A 719 21.42 -10.94 1.42
CA THR A 719 20.93 -11.84 2.46
C THR A 719 21.31 -13.28 2.12
N THR A 720 21.73 -14.02 3.14
CA THR A 720 22.09 -15.44 3.03
C THR A 720 21.62 -16.22 4.24
N THR A 721 21.80 -17.54 4.17
CA THR A 721 21.39 -18.48 5.19
C THR A 721 22.53 -19.40 5.63
N ALA A 722 22.30 -20.18 6.69
CA ALA A 722 23.18 -21.26 7.14
C ALA A 722 22.38 -22.32 7.91
N ASP A 723 22.84 -23.56 7.90
CA ASP A 723 22.24 -24.62 8.72
C ASP A 723 22.76 -24.53 10.16
N VAL A 724 21.89 -24.83 11.12
CA VAL A 724 22.19 -24.76 12.55
C VAL A 724 21.83 -26.07 13.23
N ALA A 725 22.80 -26.65 13.95
CA ALA A 725 22.57 -27.78 14.84
C ALA A 725 23.14 -27.47 16.23
N ALA A 726 22.30 -27.59 17.26
CA ALA A 726 22.70 -27.31 18.62
C ALA A 726 22.62 -28.54 19.53
N SER A 727 23.46 -28.54 20.56
CA SER A 727 23.36 -29.46 21.69
C SER A 727 23.32 -28.68 23.00
N PHE A 728 22.48 -29.14 23.91
CA PHE A 728 22.33 -28.60 25.26
C PHE A 728 22.64 -29.69 26.28
N ASN A 729 23.41 -29.34 27.31
CA ASN A 729 23.81 -30.21 28.41
C ASN A 729 23.42 -29.55 29.73
N TRP A 730 22.34 -30.05 30.32
CA TRP A 730 21.68 -29.46 31.47
C TRP A 730 22.38 -29.79 32.78
N GLY A 731 22.41 -28.83 33.70
CA GLY A 731 23.00 -28.97 35.02
C GLY A 731 22.25 -28.20 36.10
N ALA A 732 22.52 -28.54 37.35
CA ALA A 732 21.79 -27.99 38.51
C ALA A 732 22.02 -26.48 38.75
N SER A 733 22.96 -25.85 38.07
CA SER A 733 23.31 -24.41 38.23
C SER A 733 23.39 -23.67 36.90
N GLY A 734 22.80 -24.22 35.84
CA GLY A 734 22.91 -23.73 34.47
C GLY A 734 23.24 -24.87 33.49
N TYR A 735 23.49 -24.51 32.24
CA TYR A 735 23.76 -25.47 31.19
C TYR A 735 24.88 -24.99 30.27
N THR A 736 25.45 -25.95 29.55
CA THR A 736 26.43 -25.71 28.51
C THR A 736 25.93 -26.31 27.21
N GLY A 737 26.54 -25.95 26.10
CA GLY A 737 26.12 -26.46 24.82
C GLY A 737 27.08 -26.06 23.71
N GLN A 738 26.76 -26.50 22.51
CA GLN A 738 27.49 -26.14 21.31
C GLN A 738 26.52 -25.97 20.16
N PHE A 739 26.65 -24.84 19.48
CA PHE A 739 25.98 -24.53 18.21
C PHE A 739 26.96 -24.78 17.08
N ASN A 740 26.56 -25.57 16.10
CA ASN A 740 27.32 -25.84 14.89
C ASN A 740 26.61 -25.16 13.72
N PHE A 741 27.32 -24.27 13.06
CA PHE A 741 26.87 -23.65 11.82
C PHE A 741 27.56 -24.36 10.66
N THR A 742 26.78 -24.84 9.69
CA THR A 742 27.26 -25.49 8.47
C THR A 742 26.68 -24.83 7.24
N ASN A 743 27.34 -25.02 6.08
CA ASN A 743 26.97 -24.34 4.83
C ASN A 743 26.85 -22.81 4.98
N PHE A 744 27.62 -22.25 5.91
CA PHE A 744 27.61 -20.82 6.19
C PHE A 744 28.25 -20.08 5.03
N ASP A 745 27.42 -19.41 4.22
CA ASP A 745 27.79 -18.61 3.04
C ASP A 745 28.99 -19.19 2.27
N ASP A 746 28.87 -20.47 1.91
CA ASP A 746 30.01 -21.30 1.52
C ASP A 746 30.60 -20.93 0.15
N LYS A 747 29.87 -20.11 -0.64
CA LYS A 747 30.34 -19.56 -1.92
C LYS A 747 31.07 -18.23 -1.79
N ASN A 748 30.98 -17.54 -0.65
CA ASN A 748 31.73 -16.31 -0.44
C ASN A 748 33.24 -16.59 -0.34
N ALA A 749 34.01 -15.89 -1.18
CA ALA A 749 35.46 -16.11 -1.27
C ALA A 749 36.20 -15.81 0.05
N ILE A 750 35.73 -14.86 0.86
CA ILE A 750 36.34 -14.54 2.15
C ILE A 750 36.07 -15.66 3.15
N VAL A 751 34.82 -16.10 3.26
CA VAL A 751 34.40 -17.16 4.17
C VAL A 751 35.16 -18.46 3.89
N ALA A 752 35.27 -18.84 2.60
CA ALA A 752 36.07 -19.97 2.16
C ALA A 752 37.57 -19.81 2.51
N ASN A 753 38.17 -18.65 2.22
CA ASN A 753 39.59 -18.39 2.50
C ASN A 753 39.92 -18.31 4.01
N ALA A 754 38.97 -17.88 4.82
CA ALA A 754 39.07 -17.87 6.28
C ALA A 754 38.87 -19.27 6.90
N GLY A 755 38.45 -20.26 6.10
CA GLY A 755 38.08 -21.59 6.56
C GLY A 755 36.94 -21.54 7.57
N PHE A 756 35.90 -20.75 7.26
CA PHE A 756 34.79 -20.44 8.16
C PHE A 756 33.41 -20.82 7.57
N THR A 757 33.39 -21.65 6.52
CA THR A 757 32.16 -22.21 5.93
C THR A 757 31.43 -23.17 6.90
N SER A 758 32.12 -23.58 7.97
CA SER A 758 31.54 -24.27 9.11
C SER A 758 32.32 -23.95 10.38
N PHE A 759 31.62 -23.70 11.48
CA PHE A 759 32.23 -23.36 12.76
C PHE A 759 31.32 -23.74 13.93
N ALA A 760 31.90 -23.83 15.12
CA ALA A 760 31.20 -24.20 16.34
C ALA A 760 31.37 -23.12 17.41
N VAL A 761 30.27 -22.74 18.05
CA VAL A 761 30.24 -21.80 19.17
C VAL A 761 29.78 -22.53 20.42
N ASN A 762 30.64 -22.60 21.43
CA ASN A 762 30.26 -23.13 22.73
C ASN A 762 29.46 -22.08 23.49
N ILE A 763 28.38 -22.52 24.14
CA ILE A 763 27.51 -21.65 24.92
C ILE A 763 27.59 -21.97 26.41
N SER A 764 27.25 -20.97 27.21
CA SER A 764 26.93 -21.12 28.63
C SER A 764 25.65 -20.35 28.91
N GLY A 765 24.72 -21.01 29.61
CA GLY A 765 23.40 -20.48 29.88
C GLY A 765 22.97 -20.64 31.33
N SER A 766 22.10 -19.73 31.75
CA SER A 766 21.44 -19.74 33.06
C SER A 766 20.03 -19.18 32.88
N GLY A 767 19.04 -19.88 33.43
CA GLY A 767 17.63 -19.58 33.11
C GLY A 767 17.34 -19.81 31.65
N ALA A 768 16.42 -19.05 31.09
CA ALA A 768 16.02 -19.25 29.70
C ALA A 768 16.96 -18.60 28.69
N THR A 769 18.10 -18.02 29.09
CA THR A 769 19.02 -17.35 28.14
C THR A 769 20.44 -17.90 28.21
N TYR A 770 21.16 -17.74 27.10
CA TYR A 770 22.55 -18.15 26.96
C TYR A 770 23.32 -17.20 26.06
N THR A 771 24.65 -17.27 26.19
CA THR A 771 25.57 -16.56 25.29
C THR A 771 26.72 -17.48 24.92
N GLY A 772 27.33 -17.21 23.76
CA GLY A 772 28.50 -17.92 23.27
C GLY A 772 29.34 -17.02 22.38
N SER A 773 30.64 -17.30 22.34
CA SER A 773 31.54 -16.62 21.41
C SER A 773 32.67 -17.55 20.97
N LEU A 774 33.12 -17.30 19.74
CA LEU A 774 34.33 -17.86 19.16
C LEU A 774 35.17 -16.69 18.70
N ALA A 775 36.43 -16.62 19.12
CA ALA A 775 37.39 -15.63 18.64
C ALA A 775 38.75 -16.30 18.49
N ASP A 776 39.29 -16.31 17.27
CA ASP A 776 40.59 -16.88 16.99
C ASP A 776 41.30 -16.21 15.79
N THR A 777 42.43 -16.80 15.39
CA THR A 777 43.11 -16.44 14.14
C THR A 777 43.41 -17.69 13.33
N ASN A 778 43.13 -17.65 12.04
CA ASN A 778 43.42 -18.74 11.12
C ASN A 778 43.75 -18.20 9.72
N ASN A 779 44.78 -18.73 9.07
CA ASN A 779 45.22 -18.29 7.74
C ASN A 779 45.41 -16.77 7.60
N GLY A 780 45.83 -16.11 8.68
CA GLY A 780 46.03 -14.65 8.74
C GLY A 780 44.75 -13.82 8.85
N TRP A 781 43.59 -14.46 9.06
CA TRP A 781 42.32 -13.80 9.37
C TRP A 781 42.11 -13.75 10.87
N THR A 782 41.62 -12.61 11.35
CA THR A 782 40.90 -12.54 12.63
C THR A 782 39.49 -13.04 12.38
N ARG A 783 39.01 -13.98 13.20
CA ARG A 783 37.69 -14.58 13.05
C ARG A 783 36.94 -14.48 14.36
N GLU A 784 35.72 -13.98 14.28
CA GLU A 784 34.83 -13.81 15.42
C GLU A 784 33.43 -14.30 15.04
N ALA A 785 32.80 -15.04 15.95
CA ALA A 785 31.37 -15.33 15.92
C ALA A 785 30.81 -15.17 17.33
N VAL A 786 29.65 -14.52 17.45
CA VAL A 786 29.01 -14.24 18.73
C VAL A 786 27.53 -14.58 18.63
N ILE A 787 27.04 -15.34 19.60
CA ILE A 787 25.62 -15.66 19.71
C ILE A 787 25.07 -15.29 21.08
N ALA A 788 23.81 -14.89 21.10
CA ALA A 788 22.99 -14.74 22.29
C ALA A 788 21.60 -15.25 21.93
N GLY A 789 21.01 -16.08 22.80
CA GLY A 789 19.74 -16.73 22.52
C GLY A 789 18.92 -17.00 23.76
N ALA A 790 17.68 -17.41 23.51
CA ALA A 790 16.71 -17.80 24.51
C ALA A 790 16.12 -19.19 24.21
N LEU A 791 15.58 -19.82 25.23
CA LEU A 791 14.83 -21.08 25.16
C LEU A 791 13.33 -20.76 25.20
N TYR A 792 12.56 -21.36 24.29
CA TYR A 792 11.13 -21.14 24.16
C TYR A 792 10.35 -22.44 24.42
N GLY A 793 9.12 -22.31 24.93
CA GLY A 793 8.23 -23.42 25.25
C GLY A 793 7.24 -23.10 26.36
N ASP A 794 6.32 -24.04 26.62
CA ASP A 794 5.29 -23.92 27.68
C ASP A 794 5.76 -24.53 29.02
N SER A 795 6.33 -25.75 29.01
CA SER A 795 6.75 -26.43 30.26
C SER A 795 8.11 -27.11 30.18
N SER A 796 8.75 -27.06 29.03
CA SER A 796 10.11 -27.50 28.76
C SER A 796 10.68 -26.75 27.56
N PRO A 797 12.02 -26.71 27.40
CA PRO A 797 12.64 -26.28 26.16
C PRO A 797 12.23 -27.20 25.03
N ASP A 798 11.37 -26.67 24.17
CA ASP A 798 10.97 -27.28 22.91
C ASP A 798 11.71 -26.60 21.77
N GLU A 799 11.92 -25.28 21.86
CA GLU A 799 12.54 -24.48 20.81
C GLU A 799 13.65 -23.57 21.37
N SER A 800 14.49 -23.03 20.48
CA SER A 800 15.44 -21.98 20.83
C SER A 800 15.71 -21.05 19.66
N GLY A 801 15.81 -19.75 19.93
CA GLY A 801 16.19 -18.76 18.93
C GLY A 801 17.08 -17.68 19.51
N GLY A 802 17.80 -16.99 18.63
CA GLY A 802 18.75 -15.97 19.04
C GLY A 802 19.34 -15.19 17.89
N ARG A 803 20.26 -14.27 18.22
CA ARG A 803 21.05 -13.54 17.23
C ARG A 803 22.39 -14.22 16.94
N LEU A 804 22.87 -14.05 15.72
CA LEU A 804 24.21 -14.41 15.26
C LEU A 804 24.90 -13.19 14.69
N GLY A 805 26.13 -12.94 15.13
CA GLY A 805 27.03 -12.00 14.47
C GLY A 805 28.35 -12.66 14.12
N VAL A 806 28.84 -12.45 12.90
CA VAL A 806 30.12 -12.98 12.40
C VAL A 806 30.97 -11.85 11.84
N GLY A 807 32.24 -11.82 12.23
CA GLY A 807 33.22 -10.86 11.76
C GLY A 807 34.50 -11.56 11.33
N LEU A 808 34.90 -11.40 10.07
CA LEU A 808 36.17 -11.88 9.54
C LEU A 808 36.94 -10.69 8.98
N SER A 809 38.20 -10.51 9.38
CA SER A 809 39.00 -9.40 8.86
C SER A 809 40.48 -9.72 8.71
N LYS A 810 41.08 -9.03 7.73
CA LYS A 810 42.53 -8.85 7.60
C LYS A 810 42.88 -7.39 7.78
N SER A 811 44.09 -7.12 8.25
CA SER A 811 44.62 -5.76 8.34
C SER A 811 46.03 -5.68 7.76
N GLY A 812 46.26 -4.69 6.91
CA GLY A 812 47.52 -4.47 6.22
C GLY A 812 47.58 -3.12 5.51
N ALA A 813 48.57 -2.90 4.65
CA ALA A 813 48.71 -1.61 3.97
C ALA A 813 47.53 -1.34 3.02
N LEU A 814 46.89 -0.16 3.12
CA LEU A 814 45.72 0.21 2.29
C LEU A 814 45.98 0.00 0.80
N GLY A 815 47.15 0.39 0.28
CA GLY A 815 47.49 0.23 -1.14
C GLY A 815 47.77 -1.20 -1.61
N THR A 816 47.55 -2.23 -0.79
CA THR A 816 47.78 -3.64 -1.16
C THR A 816 46.43 -4.36 -1.29
N ALA A 817 46.16 -4.92 -2.47
CA ALA A 817 44.95 -5.69 -2.72
C ALA A 817 44.84 -6.88 -1.76
N GLY A 818 43.65 -7.09 -1.18
CA GLY A 818 43.40 -8.22 -0.27
C GLY A 818 43.93 -8.04 1.16
N ALA A 819 44.66 -6.95 1.43
CA ALA A 819 45.29 -6.75 2.73
C ALA A 819 44.32 -6.24 3.82
N ASN A 820 43.17 -5.70 3.41
CA ASN A 820 42.14 -5.16 4.29
C ASN A 820 40.75 -5.71 3.93
N ASP A 821 40.71 -6.95 3.47
CA ASP A 821 39.43 -7.64 3.23
C ASP A 821 38.69 -7.81 4.55
N PHE A 822 37.37 -7.71 4.48
CA PHE A 822 36.49 -8.01 5.59
C PHE A 822 35.22 -8.69 5.11
N TYR A 823 34.65 -9.47 6.00
CA TYR A 823 33.31 -10.03 5.91
C TYR A 823 32.62 -9.80 7.23
N PHE A 824 31.38 -9.38 7.18
CA PHE A 824 30.57 -9.07 8.33
C PHE A 824 29.14 -9.53 8.08
N ALA A 825 28.56 -10.27 9.01
CA ALA A 825 27.19 -10.76 8.92
C ALA A 825 26.48 -10.59 10.25
N GLU A 826 25.22 -10.14 10.20
CA GLU A 826 24.33 -10.04 11.36
C GLU A 826 22.99 -10.66 11.01
N GLY A 827 22.49 -11.50 11.90
CA GLY A 827 21.26 -12.25 11.66
C GLY A 827 20.67 -12.88 12.89
N VAL A 828 19.72 -13.78 12.66
CA VAL A 828 19.08 -14.61 13.69
C VAL A 828 19.15 -16.08 13.31
N TYR A 829 18.93 -16.95 14.29
CA TYR A 829 18.68 -18.37 14.09
C TYR A 829 17.46 -18.80 14.90
N LEU A 830 16.83 -19.88 14.44
CA LEU A 830 15.75 -20.55 15.13
C LEU A 830 15.88 -22.06 14.92
N ILE A 831 15.75 -22.83 16.01
CA ILE A 831 15.94 -24.28 16.05
C ILE A 831 14.86 -24.93 16.93
N ASP A 832 14.50 -26.17 16.59
CA ASP A 832 13.53 -27.04 17.26
C ASP A 832 14.11 -28.46 17.40
#